data_AF-A0A6B9FSG8-F1
#
_entry.id   AF-A0A6B9FSG8-F1
#
_cell.length_a   1.000
_cell.length_b   1.000
_cell.length_c   1.000
_cell.angle_alpha   90.00
_cell.angle_beta   90.00
_cell.angle_gamma   90.00
#
_symmetry.space_group_name_H-M   'P 1'
#
loop_
_entity.id
_entity.type
_entity.pdbx_description
1 polymer ?
#
loop_
_entity_poly.entity_id
_entity_poly.type
_entity_poly.pdbx_seq_one_letter_code
_entity_poly.pdbx_strand_id
1 'polypeptide(L)'
;MFRTLMTARRFAPLFWCQFFSAFNDNFLKNALAFLILFGIGGQADAHAGVLVTLASAVFIGPFFILSGLGGQWADRYDKALMARRLKFAEIFAAGTAVLGFLLHSIPVLFVALGLFGTIAALFGPIKYGILPDHLRREELPAGNALVEAATFLAILLGTIAAGAASSLGGSGLLFGALVMGFAILCWLSARMIPATGEGAPDLRVDPNVARSTYALLRDLWADTRLWRGSLTVSWFWLVGVVVLSLLPVLVRGAFNGTETVITLLLALFSIGIAVGSGLASWLASGRIVLLPTPVGAVLMGLFGLDLAWTVGHLPAPPAELIGPLEFLQTGHGLRTGIDFLGLAISGGLYIVPSFAAVQAWAEKAMRARIIGAVNVMTAAFMVAGTLALAALQGAGLTIASLLAVVAVLNLIVGAVVFATLPTSPFRDALSILFRAFYRLEVRGFDNLAAAGPNAIVALNHVSFLDAPLALSLLDQEPVFAIDSGIAQRWWVRPFLSVTKAMPLDPTRPLATRTLINAVKNGETLIIFPEGRLTVTGSLMKVYDGAGLIADKSGAMVVPVKIDGLERTAFSRLSRRQVSRKWWPKVTVTVMPPVRLTVDPALKGKTRRQAAGAALYGIMSDLVFRTADIDRGLMAALIEAGDLHGWSRNALEDPVGGRLSYSRLVMGANILGRKLMPLAPVGGRIGVMLPNANGAAVTLFALASAGRVPAMINFSAGPANVLSACRAAEVSRILTSRAFIEKGRLGPLVEAIRGSVELIYLEDVRGSITTADKIRGLLAPRRPLVARSGEDPGAVLFTSGSEGTPKGVVLANRCMLANVAQVAARIDFGPMDKVFNVLPVFHAFGLTAGLVLPLVSGVPVYLYPSPLHYRIVPELIYGSNSTVLFGTDTFLTGYARAAHSYDLRSLRYVVAGAEAVKETTRKTWAEKFGLRILEGYGVTECGPVVALNTPMFNRFGTVGRILPGIETRLDPVPGIEEGGRLSLRGPNIMLGYLRAEKPGVLEPPPEGWHDTGDIVAIDTMGFVTIKGRAKRFAKIAGEMVSLAGIETLAAELWPDRPSAVAAVPDPRKGERLILFTQAKDATRAAYQSFAKGRGASDVAIPAEVVVLEAIPMLGTGKIDQVAVTKLALERAKESAAA
;
A
#
# COMPACT_ATOMS: atom_id res chain seq x y z
N MET A 1 14.27 -10.08 -2.05
CA MET A 1 14.53 -11.16 -1.07
C MET A 1 15.95 -11.73 -1.21
N PHE A 2 16.36 -12.27 -2.38
CA PHE A 2 17.72 -12.84 -2.56
C PHE A 2 18.88 -11.91 -2.20
N ARG A 3 18.89 -10.66 -2.68
CA ARG A 3 19.93 -9.67 -2.32
C ARG A 3 20.03 -9.44 -0.81
N THR A 4 18.89 -9.46 -0.13
CA THR A 4 18.80 -9.30 1.33
C THR A 4 19.35 -10.52 2.07
N LEU A 5 19.04 -11.73 1.60
CA LEU A 5 19.54 -12.98 2.22
C LEU A 5 21.05 -13.17 2.02
N MET A 6 21.56 -12.89 0.81
CA MET A 6 22.99 -13.03 0.47
C MET A 6 23.90 -12.04 1.22
N THR A 7 23.32 -10.99 1.83
CA THR A 7 24.05 -10.03 2.67
C THR A 7 23.77 -10.22 4.17
N ALA A 8 22.80 -11.08 4.53
CA ALA A 8 22.41 -11.29 5.92
C ALA A 8 23.36 -12.27 6.63
N ARG A 9 23.88 -11.87 7.80
CA ARG A 9 24.74 -12.71 8.65
C ARG A 9 24.12 -14.05 9.05
N ARG A 10 22.79 -14.12 9.11
CA ARG A 10 22.04 -15.35 9.43
C ARG A 10 21.98 -16.39 8.31
N PHE A 11 22.31 -16.04 7.06
CA PHE A 11 22.19 -16.95 5.92
C PHE A 11 23.47 -17.07 5.08
N ALA A 12 24.15 -15.96 4.77
CA ALA A 12 25.31 -15.96 3.87
C ALA A 12 26.44 -16.94 4.28
N PRO A 13 26.81 -17.09 5.56
CA PRO A 13 27.81 -18.08 5.98
C PRO A 13 27.42 -19.53 5.68
N LEU A 14 26.14 -19.87 5.85
CA LEU A 14 25.61 -21.21 5.57
C LEU A 14 25.64 -21.49 4.07
N PHE A 15 25.27 -20.51 3.25
CA PHE A 15 25.33 -20.60 1.79
C PHE A 15 26.74 -20.93 1.30
N TRP A 16 27.75 -20.16 1.73
CA TRP A 16 29.14 -20.38 1.31
C TRP A 16 29.73 -21.67 1.86
N CYS A 17 29.41 -22.03 3.10
CA CYS A 17 29.79 -23.32 3.68
C CYS A 17 29.28 -24.48 2.81
N GLN A 18 28.00 -24.44 2.40
CA GLN A 18 27.42 -25.46 1.53
C GLN A 18 28.04 -25.46 0.12
N PHE A 19 28.27 -24.29 -0.47
CA PHE A 19 28.91 -24.17 -1.79
C PHE A 19 30.31 -24.80 -1.79
N PHE A 20 31.15 -24.44 -0.82
CA PHE A 20 32.51 -24.98 -0.73
C PHE A 20 32.53 -26.47 -0.41
N SER A 21 31.63 -26.95 0.47
CA SER A 21 31.49 -28.38 0.75
C SER A 21 31.14 -29.16 -0.51
N ALA A 22 30.07 -28.77 -1.21
CA ALA A 22 29.62 -29.47 -2.40
C ALA A 22 30.65 -29.39 -3.55
N PHE A 23 31.36 -28.28 -3.66
CA PHE A 23 32.45 -28.13 -4.62
C PHE A 23 33.55 -29.15 -4.35
N ASN A 24 34.00 -29.23 -3.09
CA ASN A 24 35.12 -30.09 -2.71
C ASN A 24 34.79 -31.58 -2.89
N ASP A 25 33.58 -31.99 -2.49
CA ASP A 25 33.05 -33.33 -2.69
C ASP A 25 33.13 -33.77 -4.17
N ASN A 26 32.66 -32.89 -5.07
CA ASN A 26 32.63 -33.17 -6.50
C ASN A 26 34.00 -33.03 -7.17
N PHE A 27 34.83 -32.08 -6.72
CA PHE A 27 36.19 -31.94 -7.23
C PHE A 27 37.01 -33.19 -6.91
N LEU A 28 37.02 -33.67 -5.65
CA LEU A 28 37.77 -34.86 -5.25
C LEU A 28 37.31 -36.10 -6.00
N LYS A 29 35.99 -36.32 -6.08
CA LYS A 29 35.40 -37.45 -6.81
C LYS A 29 35.80 -37.45 -8.27
N ASN A 30 35.65 -36.32 -8.97
CA ASN A 30 36.00 -36.22 -10.38
C ASN A 30 37.50 -36.28 -10.61
N ALA A 31 38.32 -35.69 -9.74
CA ALA A 31 39.78 -35.79 -9.81
C ALA A 31 40.26 -37.24 -9.66
N LEU A 32 39.66 -38.01 -8.75
CA LEU A 32 39.92 -39.45 -8.65
C LEU A 32 39.48 -40.19 -9.92
N ALA A 33 38.31 -39.88 -10.48
CA ALA A 33 37.85 -40.48 -11.72
C ALA A 33 38.80 -40.18 -12.90
N PHE A 34 39.26 -38.94 -13.04
CA PHE A 34 40.27 -38.56 -14.04
C PHE A 34 41.60 -39.28 -13.82
N LEU A 35 42.05 -39.41 -12.56
CA LEU A 35 43.28 -40.16 -12.25
C LEU A 35 43.15 -41.65 -12.58
N ILE A 36 41.97 -42.27 -12.37
CA ILE A 36 41.69 -43.66 -12.74
C ILE A 36 41.63 -43.84 -14.26
N LEU A 37 41.05 -42.87 -14.98
CA LEU A 37 40.82 -42.97 -16.43
C LEU A 37 42.04 -42.56 -17.26
N PHE A 38 42.89 -41.67 -16.76
CA PHE A 38 43.99 -41.05 -17.52
C PHE A 38 45.36 -41.09 -16.83
N GLY A 39 45.44 -41.50 -15.56
CA GLY A 39 46.68 -41.63 -14.78
C GLY A 39 47.29 -43.05 -14.84
N ILE A 40 48.46 -43.21 -14.19
CA ILE A 40 49.41 -44.35 -14.24
C ILE A 40 48.78 -45.68 -14.68
N GLY A 41 49.11 -46.08 -15.92
CA GLY A 41 48.70 -47.33 -16.53
C GLY A 41 47.91 -47.11 -17.82
N GLY A 42 48.59 -46.65 -18.88
CA GLY A 42 48.01 -46.46 -20.21
C GLY A 42 47.60 -47.74 -20.94
N GLN A 43 46.86 -48.63 -20.29
CA GLN A 43 46.16 -49.73 -20.92
C GLN A 43 44.67 -49.61 -20.63
N ALA A 44 43.88 -49.64 -21.70
CA ALA A 44 42.43 -49.68 -21.66
C ALA A 44 41.96 -50.93 -20.92
N ASP A 45 41.88 -50.84 -19.59
CA ASP A 45 41.53 -51.96 -18.73
C ASP A 45 40.03 -51.92 -18.40
N ALA A 46 39.33 -53.03 -18.61
CA ALA A 46 37.90 -53.17 -18.33
C ALA A 46 37.53 -52.86 -16.85
N HIS A 47 38.53 -52.82 -15.96
CA HIS A 47 38.40 -52.54 -14.54
C HIS A 47 38.28 -51.03 -14.19
N ALA A 48 38.69 -50.10 -15.06
CA ALA A 48 38.67 -48.66 -14.77
C ALA A 48 37.24 -48.12 -14.57
N GLY A 49 36.28 -48.56 -15.41
CA GLY A 49 34.87 -48.16 -15.29
C GLY A 49 34.21 -48.65 -14.00
N VAL A 50 34.62 -49.83 -13.51
CA VAL A 50 34.16 -50.40 -12.24
C VAL A 50 34.65 -49.55 -11.06
N LEU A 51 35.91 -49.12 -11.09
CA LEU A 51 36.49 -48.26 -10.04
C LEU A 51 35.82 -46.88 -9.98
N VAL A 52 35.50 -46.25 -11.12
CA VAL A 52 34.77 -44.97 -11.15
C VAL A 52 33.35 -45.12 -10.55
N THR A 53 32.68 -46.23 -10.86
CA THR A 53 31.36 -46.54 -10.28
C THR A 53 31.47 -46.79 -8.77
N LEU A 54 32.49 -47.53 -8.34
CA LEU A 54 32.77 -47.79 -6.93
C LEU A 54 33.07 -46.51 -6.16
N ALA A 55 33.77 -45.54 -6.76
CA ALA A 55 34.03 -44.24 -6.12
C ALA A 55 32.72 -43.52 -5.78
N SER A 56 31.74 -43.55 -6.68
CA SER A 56 30.40 -43.00 -6.41
C SER A 56 29.70 -43.74 -5.26
N ALA A 57 29.79 -45.07 -5.23
CA ALA A 57 29.19 -45.88 -4.17
C ALA A 57 29.84 -45.63 -2.80
N VAL A 58 31.18 -45.53 -2.74
CA VAL A 58 31.94 -45.24 -1.51
C VAL A 58 31.59 -43.86 -0.93
N PHE A 59 31.37 -42.86 -1.80
CA PHE A 59 30.94 -41.53 -1.37
C PHE A 59 29.49 -41.52 -0.84
N ILE A 60 28.56 -42.22 -1.51
CA ILE A 60 27.13 -42.20 -1.19
C ILE A 60 26.79 -43.13 -0.01
N GLY A 61 27.47 -44.26 0.13
CA GLY A 61 27.19 -45.29 1.14
C GLY A 61 27.00 -44.76 2.57
N PRO A 62 27.87 -43.85 3.07
CA PRO A 62 27.71 -43.25 4.39
C PRO A 62 26.36 -42.53 4.61
N PHE A 63 25.70 -41.99 3.58
CA PHE A 63 24.38 -41.33 3.74
C PHE A 63 23.29 -42.30 4.17
N PHE A 64 23.36 -43.56 3.72
CA PHE A 64 22.39 -44.58 4.10
C PHE A 64 22.52 -44.99 5.58
N ILE A 65 23.75 -44.93 6.09
CA ILE A 65 24.10 -45.40 7.42
C ILE A 65 24.03 -44.24 8.42
N LEU A 66 24.79 -43.16 8.20
CA LEU A 66 25.09 -42.17 9.22
C LEU A 66 24.16 -40.94 9.24
N SER A 67 23.32 -40.76 8.22
CA SER A 67 22.43 -39.59 8.15
C SER A 67 21.45 -39.52 9.33
N GLY A 68 21.00 -40.68 9.84
CA GLY A 68 20.16 -40.73 11.03
C GLY A 68 20.88 -40.25 12.30
N LEU A 69 22.14 -40.67 12.49
CA LEU A 69 22.99 -40.23 13.58
C LEU A 69 23.27 -38.72 13.50
N GLY A 70 23.55 -38.21 12.29
CA GLY A 70 23.72 -36.77 12.04
C GLY A 70 22.47 -35.96 12.43
N GLY A 71 21.27 -36.49 12.16
CA GLY A 71 20.01 -35.87 12.59
C GLY A 71 19.85 -35.81 14.11
N GLN A 72 20.22 -36.87 14.83
CA GLN A 72 20.20 -36.88 16.30
C GLN A 72 21.21 -35.91 16.90
N TRP A 73 22.42 -35.82 16.35
CA TRP A 73 23.43 -34.84 16.77
C TRP A 73 22.95 -33.40 16.56
N ALA A 74 22.30 -33.15 15.42
CA ALA A 74 21.81 -31.83 15.05
C ALA A 74 20.60 -31.34 15.86
N ASP A 75 19.75 -32.25 16.36
CA ASP A 75 18.65 -31.86 17.24
C ASP A 75 19.10 -31.77 18.71
N ARG A 76 20.03 -32.64 19.15
CA ARG A 76 20.57 -32.62 20.53
C ARG A 76 21.49 -31.42 20.79
N TYR A 77 22.43 -31.15 19.89
CA TYR A 77 23.42 -30.09 20.06
C TYR A 77 23.13 -28.89 19.16
N ASP A 78 23.73 -27.74 19.45
CA ASP A 78 23.65 -26.58 18.57
C ASP A 78 24.17 -26.92 17.16
N LYS A 79 23.34 -26.66 16.15
CA LYS A 79 23.60 -27.03 14.76
C LYS A 79 24.82 -26.30 14.18
N ALA A 80 25.04 -25.04 14.58
CA ALA A 80 26.20 -24.28 14.13
C ALA A 80 27.50 -24.81 14.76
N LEU A 81 27.45 -25.22 16.04
CA LEU A 81 28.59 -25.88 16.68
C LEU A 81 28.94 -27.21 15.98
N MET A 82 27.94 -28.03 15.67
CA MET A 82 28.16 -29.29 14.94
C MET A 82 28.71 -29.05 13.54
N ALA A 83 28.18 -28.07 12.80
CA ALA A 83 28.71 -27.67 11.50
C ALA A 83 30.21 -27.32 11.58
N ARG A 84 30.62 -26.51 12.57
CA ARG A 84 32.02 -26.12 12.76
C ARG A 84 32.93 -27.31 13.03
N ARG A 85 32.50 -28.25 13.88
CA ARG A 85 33.28 -29.44 14.23
C ARG A 85 33.45 -30.40 13.06
N LEU A 86 32.36 -30.67 12.32
CA LEU A 86 32.39 -31.54 11.15
C LEU A 86 33.25 -30.93 10.03
N LYS A 87 33.12 -29.63 9.76
CA LYS A 87 33.95 -28.97 8.74
C LYS A 87 35.41 -28.79 9.15
N PHE A 88 35.71 -28.77 10.45
CA PHE A 88 37.09 -28.88 10.92
C PHE A 88 37.66 -30.28 10.66
N ALA A 89 36.87 -31.33 10.91
CA ALA A 89 37.27 -32.71 10.60
C ALA A 89 37.53 -32.92 9.08
N GLU A 90 36.83 -32.18 8.21
CA GLU A 90 37.01 -32.22 6.76
C GLU A 90 38.42 -31.81 6.32
N ILE A 91 39.11 -30.96 7.08
CA ILE A 91 40.51 -30.58 6.79
C ILE A 91 41.44 -31.80 6.88
N PHE A 92 41.18 -32.73 7.80
CA PHE A 92 41.96 -33.97 7.91
C PHE A 92 41.64 -34.94 6.77
N ALA A 93 40.38 -35.06 6.38
CA ALA A 93 39.99 -35.83 5.19
C ALA A 93 40.64 -35.25 3.92
N ALA A 94 40.68 -33.92 3.79
CA ALA A 94 41.42 -33.23 2.74
C ALA A 94 42.92 -33.52 2.81
N GLY A 95 43.52 -33.60 4.00
CA GLY A 95 44.90 -34.04 4.19
C GLY A 95 45.16 -35.47 3.67
N THR A 96 44.23 -36.40 3.90
CA THR A 96 44.31 -37.76 3.32
C THR A 96 44.22 -37.72 1.80
N ALA A 97 43.36 -36.87 1.23
CA ALA A 97 43.28 -36.69 -0.22
C ALA A 97 44.59 -36.12 -0.81
N VAL A 98 45.15 -35.08 -0.18
CA VAL A 98 46.46 -34.50 -0.56
C VAL A 98 47.54 -35.58 -0.56
N LEU A 99 47.62 -36.39 0.51
CA LEU A 99 48.56 -37.50 0.59
C LEU A 99 48.33 -38.52 -0.54
N GLY A 100 47.07 -38.86 -0.83
CA GLY A 100 46.70 -39.76 -1.93
C GLY A 100 47.14 -39.24 -3.30
N PHE A 101 46.99 -37.93 -3.56
CA PHE A 101 47.45 -37.31 -4.81
C PHE A 101 48.98 -37.24 -4.89
N LEU A 102 49.69 -36.92 -3.80
CA LEU A 102 51.15 -36.86 -3.76
C LEU A 102 51.80 -38.23 -3.90
N LEU A 103 51.19 -39.27 -3.32
CA LEU A 103 51.65 -40.65 -3.41
C LEU A 103 51.15 -41.38 -4.67
N HIS A 104 50.33 -40.73 -5.49
CA HIS A 104 49.63 -41.35 -6.62
C HIS A 104 48.88 -42.65 -6.25
N SER A 105 48.29 -42.71 -5.05
CA SER A 105 47.68 -43.92 -4.49
C SER A 105 46.15 -43.89 -4.58
N ILE A 106 45.60 -44.67 -5.51
CA ILE A 106 44.15 -44.84 -5.67
C ILE A 106 43.47 -45.31 -4.37
N PRO A 107 43.96 -46.34 -3.64
CA PRO A 107 43.36 -46.77 -2.38
C PRO A 107 43.26 -45.66 -1.33
N VAL A 108 44.30 -44.82 -1.19
CA VAL A 108 44.30 -43.70 -0.24
C VAL A 108 43.26 -42.65 -0.63
N LEU A 109 43.08 -42.39 -1.94
CA LEU A 109 42.04 -41.49 -2.43
C LEU A 109 40.63 -42.05 -2.22
N PHE A 110 40.43 -43.36 -2.30
CA PHE A 110 39.17 -44.01 -1.92
C PHE A 110 38.87 -43.85 -0.42
N VAL A 111 39.89 -43.99 0.45
CA VAL A 111 39.74 -43.72 1.88
C VAL A 111 39.37 -42.27 2.12
N ALA A 112 40.05 -41.33 1.46
CA ALA A 112 39.71 -39.91 1.55
C ALA A 112 38.26 -39.64 1.10
N LEU A 113 37.84 -40.23 -0.03
CA LEU A 113 36.48 -40.09 -0.54
C LEU A 113 35.43 -40.66 0.43
N GLY A 114 35.71 -41.78 1.10
CA GLY A 114 34.85 -42.33 2.15
C GLY A 114 34.75 -41.43 3.38
N LEU A 115 35.84 -40.77 3.77
CA LEU A 115 35.84 -39.78 4.85
C LEU A 115 35.01 -38.54 4.48
N PHE A 116 35.15 -38.02 3.26
CA PHE A 116 34.31 -36.93 2.74
C PHE A 116 32.82 -37.33 2.73
N GLY A 117 32.50 -38.53 2.23
CA GLY A 117 31.13 -39.07 2.26
C GLY A 117 30.56 -39.18 3.68
N THR A 118 31.38 -39.60 4.64
CA THR A 118 31.00 -39.67 6.07
C THR A 118 30.67 -38.30 6.65
N ILE A 119 31.51 -37.30 6.39
CA ILE A 119 31.30 -35.93 6.87
C ILE A 119 30.07 -35.32 6.20
N ALA A 120 29.89 -35.54 4.89
CA ALA A 120 28.74 -35.05 4.14
C ALA A 120 27.42 -35.66 4.65
N ALA A 121 27.40 -36.96 4.97
CA ALA A 121 26.25 -37.65 5.56
C ALA A 121 25.85 -37.09 6.93
N LEU A 122 26.83 -36.80 7.80
CA LEU A 122 26.59 -36.20 9.11
C LEU A 122 26.19 -34.71 9.02
N PHE A 123 26.70 -34.00 8.02
CA PHE A 123 26.43 -32.58 7.80
C PHE A 123 25.08 -32.31 7.10
N GLY A 124 24.58 -33.24 6.30
CA GLY A 124 23.32 -33.12 5.56
C GLY A 124 22.10 -32.70 6.41
N PRO A 125 21.82 -33.39 7.54
CA PRO A 125 20.74 -33.01 8.46
C PRO A 125 20.92 -31.62 9.08
N ILE A 126 22.17 -31.21 9.34
CA ILE A 126 22.51 -29.93 9.96
C ILE A 126 22.20 -28.77 9.01
N LYS A 127 22.70 -28.82 7.77
CA LYS A 127 22.59 -27.68 6.84
C LYS A 127 21.14 -27.30 6.53
N TYR A 128 20.28 -28.30 6.31
CA TYR A 128 18.86 -28.06 6.01
C TYR A 128 18.03 -27.85 7.28
N GLY A 129 18.48 -28.39 8.43
CA GLY A 129 17.85 -28.15 9.73
C GLY A 129 18.04 -26.71 10.25
N ILE A 130 19.15 -26.06 9.89
CA ILE A 130 19.44 -24.65 10.25
C ILE A 130 18.51 -23.67 9.53
N LEU A 131 18.10 -23.96 8.29
CA LEU A 131 17.35 -23.00 7.48
C LEU A 131 16.10 -22.46 8.18
N PRO A 132 15.19 -23.28 8.75
CA PRO A 132 14.00 -22.75 9.40
C PRO A 132 14.23 -22.26 10.82
N ASP A 133 15.44 -22.41 11.37
CA ASP A 133 15.86 -21.77 12.62
C ASP A 133 16.35 -20.33 12.38
N HIS A 134 16.98 -20.05 11.22
CA HIS A 134 17.50 -18.72 10.87
C HIS A 134 16.56 -17.87 10.00
N LEU A 135 15.69 -18.52 9.22
CA LEU A 135 14.81 -17.87 8.26
C LEU A 135 13.37 -17.83 8.76
N ARG A 136 12.66 -16.76 8.41
CA ARG A 136 11.20 -16.72 8.62
C ARG A 136 10.54 -17.71 7.67
N ARG A 137 9.34 -18.18 8.01
CA ARG A 137 8.58 -19.13 7.17
C ARG A 137 8.37 -18.64 5.73
N GLU A 138 8.24 -17.33 5.55
CA GLU A 138 8.13 -16.63 4.26
C GLU A 138 9.44 -16.61 3.44
N GLU A 139 10.59 -16.70 4.11
CA GLU A 139 11.93 -16.68 3.48
C GLU A 139 12.43 -18.08 3.12
N LEU A 140 11.77 -19.14 3.61
CA LEU A 140 12.18 -20.53 3.44
C LEU A 140 12.29 -20.99 1.99
N PRO A 141 11.32 -20.72 1.09
CA PRO A 141 11.45 -21.09 -0.32
C PRO A 141 12.67 -20.42 -0.98
N ALA A 142 12.95 -19.17 -0.61
CA ALA A 142 14.08 -18.43 -1.14
C ALA A 142 15.43 -18.95 -0.62
N GLY A 143 15.49 -19.31 0.67
CA GLY A 143 16.66 -19.94 1.26
C GLY A 143 16.98 -21.29 0.61
N ASN A 144 15.96 -22.15 0.44
CA ASN A 144 16.13 -23.43 -0.23
C ASN A 144 16.54 -23.25 -1.70
N ALA A 145 15.91 -22.35 -2.44
CA ALA A 145 16.29 -22.07 -3.83
C ALA A 145 17.76 -21.67 -3.99
N LEU A 146 18.28 -20.83 -3.09
CA LEU A 146 19.68 -20.42 -3.11
C LEU A 146 20.62 -21.58 -2.76
N VAL A 147 20.27 -22.40 -1.76
CA VAL A 147 21.06 -23.57 -1.35
C VAL A 147 21.11 -24.64 -2.45
N GLU A 148 19.98 -24.91 -3.12
CA GLU A 148 19.92 -25.84 -4.25
C GLU A 148 20.71 -25.32 -5.44
N ALA A 149 20.50 -24.05 -5.85
CA ALA A 149 21.29 -23.43 -6.91
C ALA A 149 22.80 -23.45 -6.63
N ALA A 150 23.20 -23.18 -5.38
CA ALA A 150 24.61 -23.26 -4.98
C ALA A 150 25.17 -24.67 -5.10
N THR A 151 24.39 -25.69 -4.71
CA THR A 151 24.82 -27.09 -4.75
C THR A 151 25.04 -27.56 -6.19
N PHE A 152 24.12 -27.29 -7.10
CA PHE A 152 24.28 -27.65 -8.52
C PHE A 152 25.39 -26.85 -9.21
N LEU A 153 25.52 -25.56 -8.91
CA LEU A 153 26.62 -24.76 -9.43
C LEU A 153 27.97 -25.26 -8.92
N ALA A 154 28.05 -25.67 -7.66
CA ALA A 154 29.26 -26.26 -7.06
C ALA A 154 29.62 -27.62 -7.68
N ILE A 155 28.63 -28.47 -7.96
CA ILE A 155 28.82 -29.74 -8.69
C ILE A 155 29.46 -29.47 -10.06
N LEU A 156 28.89 -28.53 -10.83
CA LEU A 156 29.39 -28.15 -12.15
C LEU A 156 30.83 -27.62 -12.07
N LEU A 157 31.06 -26.61 -11.23
CA LEU A 157 32.36 -25.97 -11.12
C LEU A 157 33.43 -26.93 -10.59
N GLY A 158 33.08 -27.84 -9.66
CA GLY A 158 33.99 -28.88 -9.19
C GLY A 158 34.37 -29.86 -10.29
N THR A 159 33.42 -30.25 -11.14
CA THR A 159 33.66 -31.13 -12.30
C THR A 159 34.57 -30.46 -13.34
N ILE A 160 34.27 -29.20 -13.69
CA ILE A 160 35.08 -28.40 -14.64
C ILE A 160 36.49 -28.18 -14.08
N ALA A 161 36.61 -27.80 -12.81
CA ALA A 161 37.89 -27.55 -12.17
C ALA A 161 38.76 -28.82 -12.13
N ALA A 162 38.17 -30.00 -11.89
CA ALA A 162 38.88 -31.26 -11.92
C ALA A 162 39.42 -31.58 -13.34
N GLY A 163 38.60 -31.38 -14.38
CA GLY A 163 39.03 -31.56 -15.77
C GLY A 163 40.11 -30.57 -16.21
N ALA A 164 39.96 -29.30 -15.85
CA ALA A 164 40.96 -28.26 -16.14
C ALA A 164 42.29 -28.48 -15.39
N ALA A 165 42.23 -28.92 -14.13
CA ALA A 165 43.43 -29.27 -13.37
C ALA A 165 44.15 -30.48 -13.99
N SER A 166 43.40 -31.43 -14.57
CA SER A 166 43.96 -32.57 -15.30
C SER A 166 44.64 -32.14 -16.60
N SER A 167 44.06 -31.22 -17.38
CA SER A 167 44.62 -30.80 -18.67
C SER A 167 45.89 -29.94 -18.57
N LEU A 168 46.10 -29.26 -17.44
CA LEU A 168 47.30 -28.45 -17.14
C LEU A 168 48.52 -29.28 -16.68
N GLY A 169 48.55 -30.59 -16.95
CA GLY A 169 49.68 -31.47 -16.57
C GLY A 169 49.56 -32.12 -15.20
N GLY A 170 48.38 -32.04 -14.55
CA GLY A 170 47.94 -32.97 -13.50
C GLY A 170 48.89 -33.19 -12.31
N SER A 171 49.66 -32.19 -11.87
CA SER A 171 50.51 -32.37 -10.70
C SER A 171 49.66 -32.65 -9.45
N GLY A 172 50.00 -33.71 -8.68
CA GLY A 172 49.30 -34.04 -7.43
C GLY A 172 49.26 -32.89 -6.42
N LEU A 173 50.22 -31.96 -6.53
CA LEU A 173 50.27 -30.70 -5.79
C LEU A 173 49.10 -29.74 -6.11
N LEU A 174 48.72 -29.59 -7.38
CA LEU A 174 47.61 -28.72 -7.79
C LEU A 174 46.27 -29.25 -7.26
N PHE A 175 46.03 -30.57 -7.42
CA PHE A 175 44.84 -31.22 -6.87
C PHE A 175 44.78 -31.12 -5.35
N GLY A 176 45.90 -31.38 -4.66
CA GLY A 176 46.00 -31.26 -3.22
C GLY A 176 45.75 -29.83 -2.71
N ALA A 177 46.35 -28.82 -3.35
CA ALA A 177 46.19 -27.42 -2.98
C ALA A 177 44.73 -26.95 -3.09
N LEU A 178 44.04 -27.35 -4.17
CA LEU A 178 42.62 -27.01 -4.36
C LEU A 178 41.74 -27.69 -3.30
N VAL A 179 41.89 -29.00 -3.07
CA VAL A 179 41.08 -29.72 -2.06
C VAL A 179 41.27 -29.14 -0.65
N MET A 180 42.51 -28.84 -0.28
CA MET A 180 42.83 -28.24 1.03
C MET A 180 42.30 -26.81 1.14
N GLY A 181 42.48 -25.99 0.11
CA GLY A 181 42.00 -24.60 0.08
C GLY A 181 40.49 -24.50 0.27
N PHE A 182 39.72 -25.33 -0.46
CA PHE A 182 38.26 -25.35 -0.32
C PHE A 182 37.78 -25.92 1.02
N ALA A 183 38.47 -26.90 1.61
CA ALA A 183 38.16 -27.39 2.95
C ALA A 183 38.36 -26.28 4.02
N ILE A 184 39.45 -25.51 3.93
CA ILE A 184 39.71 -24.37 4.83
C ILE A 184 38.64 -23.29 4.66
N LEU A 185 38.29 -22.91 3.41
CA LEU A 185 37.23 -21.94 3.14
C LEU A 185 35.86 -22.41 3.64
N CYS A 186 35.55 -23.70 3.52
CA CYS A 186 34.34 -24.31 4.07
C CYS A 186 34.29 -24.16 5.60
N TRP A 187 35.40 -24.48 6.29
CA TRP A 187 35.50 -24.34 7.75
C TRP A 187 35.41 -22.87 8.22
N LEU A 188 36.10 -21.95 7.55
CA LEU A 188 36.01 -20.51 7.84
C LEU A 188 34.57 -20.00 7.71
N SER A 189 33.87 -20.44 6.67
CA SER A 189 32.44 -20.12 6.47
C SER A 189 31.57 -20.72 7.58
N ALA A 190 31.83 -21.96 7.99
CA ALA A 190 31.11 -22.62 9.08
C ALA A 190 31.26 -21.90 10.43
N ARG A 191 32.44 -21.31 10.70
CA ARG A 191 32.68 -20.53 11.93
C ARG A 191 31.82 -19.28 12.03
N MET A 192 31.42 -18.72 10.88
CA MET A 192 30.61 -17.52 10.82
C MET A 192 29.10 -17.81 10.92
N ILE A 193 28.69 -19.09 10.92
CA ILE A 193 27.28 -19.48 11.13
C ILE A 193 26.87 -19.14 12.58
N PRO A 194 25.81 -18.33 12.78
CA PRO A 194 25.33 -18.00 14.13
C PRO A 194 24.68 -19.21 14.81
N ALA A 195 24.63 -19.19 16.14
CA ALA A 195 24.03 -20.25 16.94
C ALA A 195 22.50 -20.33 16.75
N THR A 196 21.97 -21.55 16.73
CA THR A 196 20.52 -21.84 16.57
C THR A 196 19.85 -22.21 17.89
N GLY A 197 20.64 -22.58 18.90
CA GLY A 197 20.16 -23.28 20.08
C GLY A 197 19.91 -24.77 19.82
N GLU A 198 19.53 -25.48 20.89
CA GLU A 198 19.26 -26.93 20.90
C GLU A 198 17.78 -27.19 20.61
N GLY A 199 17.48 -28.13 19.70
CA GLY A 199 16.10 -28.48 19.35
C GLY A 199 15.47 -29.45 20.37
N ALA A 200 16.28 -30.38 20.89
CA ALA A 200 15.89 -31.40 21.84
C ALA A 200 17.07 -31.71 22.79
N PRO A 201 17.35 -30.87 23.80
CA PRO A 201 18.51 -31.01 24.70
C PRO A 201 18.56 -32.37 25.42
N ASP A 202 17.39 -32.90 25.79
CA ASP A 202 17.26 -34.16 26.54
C ASP A 202 17.36 -35.42 25.67
N LEU A 203 17.44 -35.28 24.34
CA LEU A 203 17.52 -36.40 23.40
C LEU A 203 18.80 -37.19 23.63
N ARG A 204 18.71 -38.48 23.97
CA ARG A 204 19.87 -39.38 24.02
C ARG A 204 20.21 -39.88 22.61
N VAL A 205 21.46 -39.66 22.18
CA VAL A 205 21.96 -40.19 20.90
C VAL A 205 22.08 -41.70 20.99
N ASP A 206 21.49 -42.40 20.03
CA ASP A 206 21.55 -43.86 19.97
C ASP A 206 22.85 -44.29 19.24
N PRO A 207 23.76 -45.03 19.90
CA PRO A 207 24.97 -45.52 19.25
C PRO A 207 24.68 -46.60 18.20
N ASN A 208 23.50 -47.23 18.23
CA ASN A 208 23.10 -48.22 17.23
C ASN A 208 22.49 -47.53 16.01
N VAL A 209 23.31 -47.42 14.97
CA VAL A 209 22.95 -46.72 13.73
C VAL A 209 21.75 -47.36 13.02
N ALA A 210 21.64 -48.69 13.00
CA ALA A 210 20.52 -49.38 12.36
C ALA A 210 19.19 -49.11 13.11
N ARG A 211 19.21 -49.17 14.45
CA ARG A 211 18.05 -48.86 15.28
C ARG A 211 17.65 -47.39 15.15
N SER A 212 18.63 -46.50 15.16
CA SER A 212 18.45 -45.06 14.96
C SER A 212 17.77 -44.77 13.61
N THR A 213 18.29 -45.32 12.51
CA THR A 213 17.72 -45.15 11.17
C THR A 213 16.30 -45.73 11.07
N TYR A 214 16.04 -46.91 11.66
CA TYR A 214 14.71 -47.50 11.67
C TYR A 214 13.69 -46.64 12.46
N ALA A 215 14.08 -46.16 13.64
CA ALA A 215 13.22 -45.29 14.46
C ALA A 215 12.86 -44.00 13.69
N LEU A 216 13.81 -43.41 12.98
CA LEU A 216 13.60 -42.22 12.16
C LEU A 216 12.64 -42.45 10.99
N LEU A 217 12.78 -43.57 10.28
CA LEU A 217 11.87 -43.93 9.19
C LEU A 217 10.45 -44.21 9.70
N ARG A 218 10.32 -44.82 10.88
CA ARG A 218 9.03 -45.03 11.55
C ARG A 218 8.37 -43.70 11.92
N ASP A 219 9.13 -42.77 12.51
CA ASP A 219 8.62 -41.45 12.88
C ASP A 219 8.20 -40.65 11.63
N LEU A 220 8.93 -40.79 10.52
CA LEU A 220 8.57 -40.21 9.23
C LEU A 220 7.27 -40.81 8.66
N TRP A 221 7.09 -42.12 8.81
CA TRP A 221 5.91 -42.85 8.31
C TRP A 221 4.63 -42.54 9.12
N ALA A 222 4.77 -42.14 10.39
CA ALA A 222 3.66 -41.81 11.27
C ALA A 222 2.90 -40.53 10.86
N ASP A 223 3.58 -39.55 10.23
CA ASP A 223 2.92 -38.35 9.67
C ASP A 223 2.77 -38.49 8.15
N THR A 224 1.52 -38.63 7.69
CA THR A 224 1.20 -38.79 6.27
C THR A 224 1.69 -37.64 5.39
N ARG A 225 1.73 -36.40 5.91
CA ARG A 225 2.22 -35.23 5.16
C ARG A 225 3.74 -35.30 4.99
N LEU A 226 4.46 -35.62 6.06
CA LEU A 226 5.92 -35.77 6.01
C LEU A 226 6.32 -36.96 5.13
N TRP A 227 5.63 -38.10 5.25
CA TRP A 227 5.87 -39.28 4.42
C TRP A 227 5.72 -38.98 2.92
N ARG A 228 4.57 -38.40 2.51
CA ARG A 228 4.31 -38.04 1.11
C ARG A 228 5.28 -36.99 0.59
N GLY A 229 5.57 -35.96 1.39
CA GLY A 229 6.55 -34.92 1.03
C GLY A 229 7.94 -35.51 0.84
N SER A 230 8.33 -36.48 1.67
CA SER A 230 9.62 -37.13 1.56
C SER A 230 9.71 -38.01 0.32
N LEU A 231 8.67 -38.78 -0.01
CA LEU A 231 8.61 -39.57 -1.25
C LEU A 231 8.76 -38.68 -2.49
N THR A 232 8.10 -37.52 -2.46
CA THR A 232 8.21 -36.48 -3.49
C THR A 232 9.67 -36.04 -3.64
N VAL A 233 10.33 -35.65 -2.54
CA VAL A 233 11.74 -35.23 -2.55
C VAL A 233 12.67 -36.33 -3.07
N SER A 234 12.49 -37.58 -2.62
CA SER A 234 13.32 -38.71 -3.05
C SER A 234 13.14 -39.08 -4.53
N TRP A 235 11.94 -38.88 -5.09
CA TRP A 235 11.67 -39.09 -6.51
C TRP A 235 12.48 -38.16 -7.42
N PHE A 236 12.62 -36.89 -7.06
CA PHE A 236 13.45 -35.93 -7.81
C PHE A 236 14.90 -36.42 -7.97
N TRP A 237 15.51 -36.89 -6.87
CA TRP A 237 16.88 -37.38 -6.88
C TRP A 237 17.03 -38.70 -7.64
N LEU A 238 16.01 -39.57 -7.61
CA LEU A 238 15.96 -40.77 -8.47
C LEU A 238 16.00 -40.38 -9.95
N VAL A 239 15.12 -39.47 -10.38
CA VAL A 239 15.10 -39.02 -11.77
C VAL A 239 16.42 -38.35 -12.15
N GLY A 240 16.95 -37.50 -11.27
CA GLY A 240 18.24 -36.83 -11.46
C GLY A 240 19.39 -37.83 -11.65
N VAL A 241 19.53 -38.83 -10.78
CA VAL A 241 20.63 -39.80 -10.88
C VAL A 241 20.49 -40.67 -12.13
N VAL A 242 19.28 -41.09 -12.50
CA VAL A 242 19.05 -41.92 -13.69
C VAL A 242 19.37 -41.15 -14.97
N VAL A 243 18.85 -39.92 -15.11
CA VAL A 243 19.10 -39.07 -16.29
C VAL A 243 20.58 -38.72 -16.43
N LEU A 244 21.24 -38.34 -15.33
CA LEU A 244 22.67 -38.01 -15.34
C LEU A 244 23.56 -39.23 -15.57
N SER A 245 23.15 -40.43 -15.14
CA SER A 245 23.89 -41.68 -15.39
C SER A 245 23.81 -42.10 -16.86
N LEU A 246 22.71 -41.76 -17.56
CA LEU A 246 22.54 -42.02 -18.99
C LEU A 246 23.33 -41.03 -19.86
N LEU A 247 23.71 -39.86 -19.34
CA LEU A 247 24.32 -38.79 -20.12
C LEU A 247 25.63 -39.18 -20.83
N PRO A 248 26.64 -39.80 -20.18
CA PRO A 248 27.87 -40.19 -20.88
C PRO A 248 27.62 -41.21 -21.99
N VAL A 249 26.73 -42.17 -21.73
CA VAL A 249 26.36 -43.21 -22.69
C VAL A 249 25.61 -42.62 -23.88
N LEU A 250 24.73 -41.64 -23.64
CA LEU A 250 23.99 -40.93 -24.67
C LEU A 250 24.94 -40.12 -25.57
N VAL A 251 25.83 -39.31 -24.99
CA VAL A 251 26.74 -38.45 -25.76
C VAL A 251 27.70 -39.29 -26.59
N ARG A 252 28.32 -40.31 -25.99
CA ARG A 252 29.33 -41.12 -26.68
C ARG A 252 28.71 -42.16 -27.62
N GLY A 253 27.60 -42.78 -27.24
CA GLY A 253 26.96 -43.84 -28.00
C GLY A 253 26.02 -43.37 -29.11
N ALA A 254 25.29 -42.26 -28.89
CA ALA A 254 24.26 -41.80 -29.85
C ALA A 254 24.71 -40.60 -30.69
N PHE A 255 25.48 -39.67 -30.12
CA PHE A 255 25.93 -38.45 -30.81
C PHE A 255 27.38 -38.48 -31.28
N ASN A 256 28.16 -39.48 -30.86
CA ASN A 256 29.63 -39.51 -31.02
C ASN A 256 30.29 -38.19 -30.56
N GLY A 257 29.84 -37.63 -29.43
CA GLY A 257 30.32 -36.35 -28.91
C GLY A 257 31.53 -36.46 -27.98
N THR A 258 32.31 -35.39 -27.88
CA THR A 258 33.46 -35.29 -26.96
C THR A 258 33.03 -35.10 -25.50
N GLU A 259 33.96 -35.27 -24.55
CA GLU A 259 33.73 -35.03 -23.11
C GLU A 259 33.29 -33.59 -22.79
N THR A 260 33.69 -32.64 -23.64
CA THR A 260 33.25 -31.25 -23.53
C THR A 260 31.75 -31.07 -23.83
N VAL A 261 31.14 -31.97 -24.61
CA VAL A 261 29.68 -32.01 -24.84
C VAL A 261 28.95 -32.49 -23.58
N ILE A 262 29.49 -33.50 -22.88
CA ILE A 262 28.97 -33.93 -21.56
C ILE A 262 29.01 -32.75 -20.59
N THR A 263 30.14 -32.02 -20.56
CA THR A 263 30.31 -30.83 -19.72
C THR A 263 29.31 -29.73 -20.06
N LEU A 264 29.04 -29.49 -21.36
CA LEU A 264 28.00 -28.55 -21.82
C LEU A 264 26.61 -28.95 -21.30
N LEU A 265 26.21 -30.22 -21.44
CA LEU A 265 24.90 -30.70 -20.99
C LEU A 265 24.76 -30.68 -19.46
N LEU A 266 25.84 -30.99 -18.72
CA LEU A 266 25.89 -30.81 -17.26
C LEU A 266 25.77 -29.34 -16.85
N ALA A 267 26.37 -28.43 -17.63
CA ALA A 267 26.25 -27.00 -17.41
C ALA A 267 24.81 -26.51 -17.63
N LEU A 268 24.18 -26.91 -18.74
CA LEU A 268 22.78 -26.63 -19.02
C LEU A 268 21.86 -27.19 -17.92
N PHE A 269 22.12 -28.42 -17.47
CA PHE A 269 21.36 -29.02 -16.37
C PHE A 269 21.51 -28.22 -15.06
N SER A 270 22.73 -27.83 -14.71
CA SER A 270 22.99 -27.08 -13.46
C SER A 270 22.39 -25.66 -13.49
N ILE A 271 22.52 -24.97 -14.62
CA ILE A 271 21.89 -23.66 -14.85
C ILE A 271 20.37 -23.80 -14.83
N GLY A 272 19.84 -24.85 -15.45
CA GLY A 272 18.41 -25.15 -15.47
C GLY A 272 17.84 -25.31 -14.06
N ILE A 273 18.46 -26.11 -13.19
CA ILE A 273 18.02 -26.27 -11.81
C ILE A 273 18.07 -24.94 -11.06
N ALA A 274 19.11 -24.12 -11.26
CA ALA A 274 19.22 -22.81 -10.62
C ALA A 274 18.09 -21.85 -11.08
N VAL A 275 17.79 -21.82 -12.38
CA VAL A 275 16.67 -21.03 -12.95
C VAL A 275 15.33 -21.53 -12.41
N GLY A 276 15.10 -22.85 -12.43
CA GLY A 276 13.88 -23.48 -11.89
C GLY A 276 13.68 -23.21 -10.40
N SER A 277 14.76 -23.26 -9.61
CA SER A 277 14.76 -22.94 -8.19
C SER A 277 14.42 -21.46 -7.94
N GLY A 278 15.00 -20.57 -8.75
CA GLY A 278 14.67 -19.14 -8.74
C GLY A 278 13.21 -18.87 -9.07
N LEU A 279 12.66 -19.57 -10.09
CA LEU A 279 11.26 -19.48 -10.48
C LEU A 279 10.33 -20.01 -9.38
N ALA A 280 10.66 -21.15 -8.75
CA ALA A 280 9.91 -21.69 -7.62
C ALA A 280 9.85 -20.71 -6.44
N SER A 281 10.99 -20.10 -6.10
CA SER A 281 11.04 -19.08 -5.06
C SER A 281 10.24 -17.83 -5.43
N TRP A 282 10.24 -17.42 -6.70
CA TRP A 282 9.45 -16.28 -7.16
C TRP A 282 7.94 -16.58 -7.13
N LEU A 283 7.51 -17.77 -7.52
CA LEU A 283 6.10 -18.19 -7.42
C LEU A 283 5.64 -18.26 -5.96
N ALA A 284 6.51 -18.71 -5.05
CA ALA A 284 6.23 -18.77 -3.63
C ALA A 284 6.06 -17.39 -2.98
N SER A 285 6.90 -16.40 -3.34
CA SER A 285 6.79 -14.98 -2.93
C SER A 285 6.29 -14.74 -1.50
N GLY A 286 6.92 -15.40 -0.52
CA GLY A 286 6.59 -15.22 0.90
C GLY A 286 5.59 -16.22 1.51
N ARG A 287 5.09 -17.20 0.74
CA ARG A 287 4.30 -18.33 1.25
C ARG A 287 4.81 -19.63 0.65
N ILE A 288 4.80 -20.71 1.42
CA ILE A 288 5.09 -22.04 0.90
C ILE A 288 3.84 -22.49 0.11
N VAL A 289 3.98 -22.59 -1.21
CA VAL A 289 2.93 -23.06 -2.14
C VAL A 289 3.42 -24.34 -2.81
N LEU A 290 2.58 -25.36 -2.90
CA LEU A 290 2.99 -26.67 -3.42
C LEU A 290 2.55 -26.90 -4.86
N LEU A 291 1.63 -26.12 -5.40
CA LEU A 291 1.18 -26.22 -6.79
C LEU A 291 2.32 -26.29 -7.84
N PRO A 292 3.46 -25.58 -7.70
CA PRO A 292 4.55 -25.70 -8.67
C PRO A 292 5.18 -27.11 -8.72
N THR A 293 5.08 -27.90 -7.64
CA THR A 293 5.67 -29.24 -7.58
C THR A 293 5.04 -30.23 -8.59
N PRO A 294 3.72 -30.49 -8.59
CA PRO A 294 3.11 -31.36 -9.60
C PRO A 294 3.24 -30.78 -11.02
N VAL A 295 3.25 -29.46 -11.18
CA VAL A 295 3.52 -28.83 -12.49
C VAL A 295 4.93 -29.15 -12.96
N GLY A 296 5.93 -29.05 -12.08
CA GLY A 296 7.31 -29.44 -12.35
C GLY A 296 7.42 -30.91 -12.74
N ALA A 297 6.70 -31.81 -12.06
CA ALA A 297 6.69 -33.25 -12.38
C ALA A 297 6.17 -33.52 -13.80
N VAL A 298 5.05 -32.87 -14.15
CA VAL A 298 4.45 -33.00 -15.50
C VAL A 298 5.41 -32.46 -16.55
N LEU A 299 6.00 -31.28 -16.35
CA LEU A 299 6.94 -30.69 -17.29
C LEU A 299 8.21 -31.56 -17.45
N MET A 300 8.76 -32.10 -16.36
CA MET A 300 9.88 -33.04 -16.42
C MET A 300 9.52 -34.29 -17.23
N GLY A 301 8.30 -34.81 -17.07
CA GLY A 301 7.79 -35.93 -17.87
C GLY A 301 7.64 -35.58 -19.36
N LEU A 302 7.12 -34.40 -19.69
CA LEU A 302 6.97 -33.96 -21.08
C LEU A 302 8.32 -33.75 -21.78
N PHE A 303 9.27 -33.05 -21.14
CA PHE A 303 10.63 -32.90 -21.69
C PHE A 303 11.37 -34.24 -21.74
N GLY A 304 11.13 -35.14 -20.77
CA GLY A 304 11.68 -36.50 -20.80
C GLY A 304 11.16 -37.35 -21.96
N LEU A 305 9.87 -37.22 -22.31
CA LEU A 305 9.29 -37.88 -23.48
C LEU A 305 9.82 -37.29 -24.79
N ASP A 306 9.96 -35.97 -24.87
CA ASP A 306 10.53 -35.31 -26.04
C ASP A 306 12.00 -35.71 -26.26
N LEU A 307 12.75 -35.81 -25.16
CA LEU A 307 14.13 -36.30 -25.18
C LEU A 307 14.18 -37.77 -25.64
N ALA A 308 13.32 -38.62 -25.08
CA ALA A 308 13.24 -40.03 -25.49
C ALA A 308 12.91 -40.17 -26.98
N TRP A 309 11.97 -39.36 -27.47
CA TRP A 309 11.61 -39.29 -28.88
C TRP A 309 12.80 -38.84 -29.75
N THR A 310 13.46 -37.76 -29.36
CA THR A 310 14.60 -37.19 -30.07
C THR A 310 15.74 -38.21 -30.17
N VAL A 311 16.05 -38.90 -29.09
CA VAL A 311 17.09 -39.95 -29.04
C VAL A 311 16.69 -41.18 -29.87
N GLY A 312 15.41 -41.56 -29.86
CA GLY A 312 14.91 -42.69 -30.64
C GLY A 312 14.93 -42.48 -32.16
N HIS A 313 15.00 -41.24 -32.62
CA HIS A 313 15.00 -40.87 -34.04
C HIS A 313 16.33 -40.25 -34.49
N LEU A 314 17.42 -40.50 -33.76
CA LEU A 314 18.73 -40.03 -34.18
C LEU A 314 19.18 -40.74 -35.47
N PRO A 315 19.72 -40.01 -36.46
CA PRO A 315 20.42 -40.63 -37.58
C PRO A 315 21.66 -41.37 -37.07
N ALA A 316 22.23 -42.23 -37.93
CA ALA A 316 23.47 -42.95 -37.59
C ALA A 316 24.55 -41.95 -37.11
N PRO A 317 25.30 -42.28 -36.04
CA PRO A 317 26.26 -41.36 -35.46
C PRO A 317 27.35 -40.98 -36.49
N PRO A 318 27.77 -39.71 -36.54
CA PRO A 318 28.84 -39.27 -37.44
C PRO A 318 30.14 -40.02 -37.15
N ALA A 319 30.96 -40.25 -38.19
CA ALA A 319 32.21 -40.99 -38.06
C ALA A 319 33.27 -40.26 -37.22
N GLU A 320 33.20 -38.92 -37.18
CA GLU A 320 34.11 -38.07 -36.41
C GLU A 320 33.47 -37.63 -35.08
N LEU A 321 34.34 -37.39 -34.09
CA LEU A 321 33.95 -36.89 -32.77
C LEU A 321 33.52 -35.43 -32.87
N ILE A 322 32.29 -35.12 -32.46
CA ILE A 322 31.77 -33.75 -32.55
C ILE A 322 32.02 -32.93 -31.27
N GLY A 323 32.38 -31.66 -31.47
CA GLY A 323 32.54 -30.68 -30.41
C GLY A 323 31.22 -30.08 -29.91
N PRO A 324 31.24 -29.24 -28.85
CA PRO A 324 30.04 -28.60 -28.30
C PRO A 324 29.32 -27.68 -29.28
N LEU A 325 30.09 -26.95 -30.10
CA LEU A 325 29.53 -26.03 -31.09
C LEU A 325 28.83 -26.78 -32.22
N GLU A 326 29.48 -27.82 -32.75
CA GLU A 326 28.90 -28.70 -33.78
C GLU A 326 27.66 -29.43 -33.26
N PHE A 327 27.71 -29.95 -32.03
CA PHE A 327 26.56 -30.55 -31.36
C PHE A 327 25.34 -29.61 -31.37
N LEU A 328 25.52 -28.35 -30.96
CA LEU A 328 24.44 -27.35 -30.93
C LEU A 328 24.01 -26.89 -32.34
N GLN A 329 24.84 -27.05 -33.35
CA GLN A 329 24.47 -26.76 -34.74
C GLN A 329 23.62 -27.88 -35.35
N THR A 330 23.71 -29.11 -34.83
CA THR A 330 22.78 -30.18 -35.23
C THR A 330 21.37 -29.91 -34.68
N GLY A 331 20.34 -30.11 -35.51
CA GLY A 331 18.95 -29.94 -35.07
C GLY A 331 18.57 -30.83 -33.88
N HIS A 332 19.08 -32.07 -33.85
CA HIS A 332 18.85 -33.01 -32.75
C HIS A 332 19.66 -32.66 -31.48
N GLY A 333 20.89 -32.17 -31.62
CA GLY A 333 21.71 -31.76 -30.48
C GLY A 333 21.19 -30.50 -29.81
N LEU A 334 20.73 -29.50 -30.58
CA LEU A 334 20.05 -28.33 -30.03
C LEU A 334 18.77 -28.72 -29.27
N ARG A 335 17.93 -29.58 -29.86
CA ARG A 335 16.70 -30.07 -29.21
C ARG A 335 17.00 -30.83 -27.92
N THR A 336 17.99 -31.73 -27.95
CA THR A 336 18.49 -32.45 -26.76
C THR A 336 18.95 -31.47 -25.66
N GLY A 337 19.67 -30.41 -26.03
CA GLY A 337 20.09 -29.37 -25.10
C GLY A 337 18.90 -28.61 -24.48
N ILE A 338 17.88 -28.30 -25.28
CA ILE A 338 16.63 -27.68 -24.81
C ILE A 338 15.89 -28.62 -23.85
N ASP A 339 15.78 -29.90 -24.18
CA ASP A 339 15.09 -30.89 -23.33
C ASP A 339 15.81 -31.09 -22.00
N PHE A 340 17.14 -31.17 -22.01
CA PHE A 340 17.95 -31.25 -20.77
C PHE A 340 17.77 -30.00 -19.91
N LEU A 341 17.79 -28.81 -20.52
CA LEU A 341 17.57 -27.54 -19.82
C LEU A 341 16.14 -27.48 -19.26
N GLY A 342 15.13 -27.87 -20.04
CA GLY A 342 13.72 -27.90 -19.66
C GLY A 342 13.44 -28.89 -18.53
N LEU A 343 14.00 -30.10 -18.60
CA LEU A 343 13.93 -31.12 -17.55
C LEU A 343 14.55 -30.60 -16.26
N ALA A 344 15.71 -29.93 -16.34
CA ALA A 344 16.37 -29.32 -15.19
C ALA A 344 15.59 -28.15 -14.57
N ILE A 345 15.07 -27.21 -15.39
CA ILE A 345 14.20 -26.12 -14.89
C ILE A 345 12.98 -26.69 -14.16
N SER A 346 12.39 -27.74 -14.73
CA SER A 346 11.23 -28.43 -14.17
C SER A 346 11.59 -29.15 -12.86
N GLY A 347 12.81 -29.69 -12.76
CA GLY A 347 13.36 -30.25 -11.52
C GLY A 347 13.50 -29.20 -10.41
N GLY A 348 14.00 -28.00 -10.72
CA GLY A 348 14.08 -26.89 -9.76
C GLY A 348 12.69 -26.43 -9.27
N LEU A 349 11.71 -26.39 -10.18
CA LEU A 349 10.29 -26.12 -9.86
C LEU A 349 9.68 -27.20 -8.95
N TYR A 350 10.15 -28.44 -9.08
CA TYR A 350 9.67 -29.58 -8.31
C TYR A 350 10.26 -29.64 -6.89
N ILE A 351 11.59 -29.55 -6.78
CA ILE A 351 12.31 -29.85 -5.53
C ILE A 351 12.20 -28.73 -4.49
N VAL A 352 12.25 -27.46 -4.90
CA VAL A 352 12.29 -26.34 -3.95
C VAL A 352 11.02 -26.25 -3.09
N PRO A 353 9.80 -26.27 -3.65
CA PRO A 353 8.59 -26.16 -2.84
C PRO A 353 8.33 -27.42 -2.00
N SER A 354 8.60 -28.61 -2.55
CA SER A 354 8.40 -29.88 -1.84
C SER A 354 9.32 -29.98 -0.62
N PHE A 355 10.60 -29.63 -0.77
CA PHE A 355 11.54 -29.71 0.33
C PHE A 355 11.35 -28.60 1.37
N ALA A 356 11.03 -27.36 0.94
CA ALA A 356 10.67 -26.28 1.85
C ALA A 356 9.42 -26.62 2.69
N ALA A 357 8.46 -27.35 2.11
CA ALA A 357 7.27 -27.80 2.82
C ALA A 357 7.59 -28.85 3.90
N VAL A 358 8.39 -29.88 3.58
CA VAL A 358 8.82 -30.89 4.57
C VAL A 358 9.54 -30.23 5.75
N GLN A 359 10.44 -29.27 5.49
CA GLN A 359 11.15 -28.51 6.54
C GLN A 359 10.21 -27.68 7.41
N ALA A 360 9.16 -27.10 6.82
CA ALA A 360 8.20 -26.26 7.54
C ALA A 360 7.14 -27.05 8.31
N TRP A 361 6.85 -28.29 7.90
CA TRP A 361 5.94 -29.19 8.61
C TRP A 361 6.62 -29.90 9.78
N ALA A 362 7.93 -30.13 9.70
CA ALA A 362 8.68 -30.78 10.76
C ALA A 362 8.78 -29.90 12.01
N GLU A 363 8.37 -30.45 13.15
CA GLU A 363 8.49 -29.80 14.45
C GLU A 363 9.95 -29.50 14.79
N LYS A 364 10.18 -28.38 15.50
CA LYS A 364 11.53 -27.90 15.81
C LYS A 364 12.40 -28.96 16.54
N ALA A 365 11.79 -29.78 17.39
CA ALA A 365 12.49 -30.77 18.21
C ALA A 365 12.94 -32.04 17.46
N MET A 366 12.44 -32.26 16.26
CA MET A 366 12.77 -33.43 15.43
C MET A 366 13.13 -33.08 13.99
N ARG A 367 13.32 -31.79 13.70
CA ARG A 367 13.48 -31.30 12.33
C ARG A 367 14.70 -31.91 11.66
N ALA A 368 15.85 -31.93 12.32
CA ALA A 368 17.06 -32.47 11.70
C ALA A 368 16.98 -33.99 11.57
N ARG A 369 16.33 -34.68 12.52
CA ARG A 369 16.00 -36.11 12.43
C ARG A 369 15.12 -36.44 11.22
N ILE A 370 14.05 -35.67 10.96
CA ILE A 370 13.19 -35.84 9.78
C ILE A 370 13.98 -35.63 8.49
N ILE A 371 14.82 -34.59 8.41
CA ILE A 371 15.70 -34.35 7.25
C ILE A 371 16.68 -35.52 7.08
N GLY A 372 17.22 -36.05 8.18
CA GLY A 372 18.06 -37.24 8.17
C GLY A 372 17.35 -38.46 7.56
N ALA A 373 16.08 -38.69 7.92
CA ALA A 373 15.24 -39.74 7.35
C ALA A 373 14.98 -39.53 5.84
N VAL A 374 14.71 -38.28 5.42
CA VAL A 374 14.54 -37.92 4.00
C VAL A 374 15.81 -38.24 3.21
N ASN A 375 16.99 -37.92 3.76
CA ASN A 375 18.27 -38.22 3.10
C ASN A 375 18.50 -39.74 2.96
N VAL A 376 18.16 -40.55 3.98
CA VAL A 376 18.25 -42.02 3.90
C VAL A 376 17.36 -42.55 2.79
N MET A 377 16.10 -42.09 2.73
CA MET A 377 15.16 -42.52 1.69
C MET A 377 15.61 -42.07 0.30
N THR A 378 16.16 -40.86 0.19
CA THR A 378 16.72 -40.33 -1.04
C THR A 378 17.90 -41.17 -1.54
N ALA A 379 18.82 -41.56 -0.64
CA ALA A 379 19.91 -42.48 -0.96
C ALA A 379 19.39 -43.84 -1.43
N ALA A 380 18.38 -44.41 -0.75
CA ALA A 380 17.76 -45.66 -1.13
C ALA A 380 17.14 -45.61 -2.55
N PHE A 381 16.43 -44.52 -2.86
CA PHE A 381 15.83 -44.28 -4.17
C PHE A 381 16.89 -44.14 -5.28
N MET A 382 17.97 -43.41 -5.02
CA MET A 382 19.07 -43.29 -5.99
C MET A 382 19.71 -44.65 -6.28
N VAL A 383 20.04 -45.44 -5.25
CA VAL A 383 20.64 -46.78 -5.41
C VAL A 383 19.68 -47.72 -6.15
N ALA A 384 18.41 -47.77 -5.75
CA ALA A 384 17.41 -48.60 -6.41
C ALA A 384 17.22 -48.20 -7.88
N GLY A 385 17.20 -46.89 -8.18
CA GLY A 385 17.11 -46.37 -9.54
C GLY A 385 18.31 -46.77 -10.40
N THR A 386 19.54 -46.64 -9.88
CA THR A 386 20.76 -47.05 -10.60
C THR A 386 20.82 -48.56 -10.82
N LEU A 387 20.43 -49.38 -9.84
CA LEU A 387 20.38 -50.84 -10.00
C LEU A 387 19.32 -51.27 -11.02
N ALA A 388 18.13 -50.66 -10.97
CA ALA A 388 17.07 -50.90 -11.95
C ALA A 388 17.52 -50.50 -13.36
N LEU A 389 18.20 -49.36 -13.49
CA LEU A 389 18.78 -48.92 -14.76
C LEU A 389 19.77 -49.94 -15.32
N ALA A 390 20.71 -50.41 -14.48
CA ALA A 390 21.70 -51.41 -14.88
C ALA A 390 21.05 -52.74 -15.30
N ALA A 391 20.02 -53.20 -14.57
CA ALA A 391 19.28 -54.41 -14.91
C ALA A 391 18.53 -54.29 -16.24
N LEU A 392 17.87 -53.15 -16.48
CA LEU A 392 17.14 -52.89 -17.73
C LEU A 392 18.10 -52.73 -18.93
N GLN A 393 19.26 -52.09 -18.73
CA GLN A 393 20.32 -52.06 -19.75
C GLN A 393 20.86 -53.46 -20.05
N GLY A 394 21.05 -54.30 -19.01
CA GLY A 394 21.43 -55.71 -19.17
C GLY A 394 20.37 -56.55 -19.90
N ALA A 395 19.09 -56.17 -19.82
CA ALA A 395 18.00 -56.77 -20.58
C ALA A 395 17.89 -56.26 -22.04
N GLY A 396 18.80 -55.37 -22.47
CA GLY A 396 18.87 -54.88 -23.85
C GLY A 396 17.93 -53.70 -24.18
N LEU A 397 17.36 -53.02 -23.17
CA LEU A 397 16.55 -51.83 -23.41
C LEU A 397 17.42 -50.68 -23.97
N THR A 398 16.92 -50.02 -25.01
CA THR A 398 17.59 -48.86 -25.62
C THR A 398 17.53 -47.64 -24.71
N ILE A 399 18.48 -46.71 -24.85
CA ILE A 399 18.51 -45.45 -24.07
C ILE A 399 17.19 -44.67 -24.22
N ALA A 400 16.63 -44.62 -25.44
CA ALA A 400 15.35 -43.99 -25.71
C ALA A 400 14.21 -44.63 -24.88
N SER A 401 14.15 -45.97 -24.82
CA SER A 401 13.14 -46.67 -24.02
C SER A 401 13.29 -46.41 -22.52
N LEU A 402 14.52 -46.34 -22.01
CA LEU A 402 14.80 -46.04 -20.60
C LEU A 402 14.36 -44.62 -20.23
N LEU A 403 14.66 -43.64 -21.08
CA LEU A 403 14.19 -42.26 -20.92
C LEU A 403 12.66 -42.17 -20.97
N ALA A 404 12.01 -42.91 -21.89
CA ALA A 404 10.56 -42.96 -21.98
C ALA A 404 9.91 -43.54 -20.72
N VAL A 405 10.45 -44.63 -20.16
CA VAL A 405 9.95 -45.23 -18.92
C VAL A 405 10.03 -44.23 -17.76
N VAL A 406 11.18 -43.58 -17.57
CA VAL A 406 11.34 -42.57 -16.51
C VAL A 406 10.36 -41.41 -16.71
N ALA A 407 10.19 -40.95 -17.95
CA ALA A 407 9.30 -39.85 -18.28
C ALA A 407 7.82 -40.18 -17.99
N VAL A 408 7.35 -41.37 -18.38
CA VAL A 408 5.98 -41.84 -18.09
C VAL A 408 5.75 -41.99 -16.60
N LEU A 409 6.70 -42.59 -15.86
CA LEU A 409 6.60 -42.70 -14.41
C LEU A 409 6.52 -41.31 -13.76
N ASN A 410 7.23 -40.32 -14.30
CA ASN A 410 7.19 -38.97 -13.78
C ASN A 410 5.83 -38.28 -13.98
N LEU A 411 5.15 -38.53 -15.11
CA LEU A 411 3.77 -38.07 -15.33
C LEU A 411 2.81 -38.71 -14.32
N ILE A 412 2.95 -40.01 -14.04
CA ILE A 412 2.15 -40.73 -13.04
C ILE A 412 2.39 -40.12 -11.65
N VAL A 413 3.64 -39.92 -11.26
CA VAL A 413 3.98 -39.29 -9.97
C VAL A 413 3.43 -37.87 -9.90
N GLY A 414 3.48 -37.09 -11.00
CA GLY A 414 2.86 -35.77 -11.06
C GLY A 414 1.35 -35.79 -10.76
N ALA A 415 0.61 -36.75 -11.34
CA ALA A 415 -0.81 -36.93 -11.08
C ALA A 415 -1.08 -37.36 -9.62
N VAL A 416 -0.28 -38.28 -9.07
CA VAL A 416 -0.41 -38.74 -7.68
C VAL A 416 -0.10 -37.60 -6.71
N VAL A 417 0.96 -36.83 -6.93
CA VAL A 417 1.33 -35.68 -6.10
C VAL A 417 0.19 -34.66 -6.14
N PHE A 418 -0.34 -34.33 -7.32
CA PHE A 418 -1.46 -33.39 -7.45
C PHE A 418 -2.71 -33.84 -6.68
N ALA A 419 -3.08 -35.12 -6.78
CA ALA A 419 -4.25 -35.68 -6.10
C ALA A 419 -4.08 -35.79 -4.56
N THR A 420 -2.84 -35.82 -4.07
CA THR A 420 -2.52 -36.02 -2.65
C THR A 420 -1.98 -34.77 -1.95
N LEU A 421 -1.99 -33.61 -2.63
CA LEU A 421 -1.54 -32.34 -2.09
C LEU A 421 -2.28 -31.99 -0.79
N PRO A 422 -1.56 -31.66 0.30
CA PRO A 422 -2.18 -31.24 1.56
C PRO A 422 -2.72 -29.80 1.51
N THR A 423 -2.33 -29.00 0.52
CA THR A 423 -2.82 -27.63 0.29
C THR A 423 -3.88 -27.61 -0.82
N SER A 424 -4.77 -26.62 -0.82
CA SER A 424 -5.71 -26.43 -1.93
C SER A 424 -4.96 -25.86 -3.15
N PRO A 425 -4.92 -26.58 -4.30
CA PRO A 425 -4.30 -26.10 -5.54
C PRO A 425 -4.86 -24.74 -5.98
N PHE A 426 -6.15 -24.52 -5.75
CA PHE A 426 -6.81 -23.27 -6.09
C PHE A 426 -6.31 -22.10 -5.24
N ARG A 427 -6.14 -22.29 -3.92
CA ARG A 427 -5.59 -21.26 -3.04
C ARG A 427 -4.12 -20.98 -3.34
N ASP A 428 -3.34 -22.01 -3.65
CA ASP A 428 -1.95 -21.84 -4.07
C ASP A 428 -1.87 -21.02 -5.37
N ALA A 429 -2.74 -21.29 -6.35
CA ALA A 429 -2.83 -20.51 -7.58
C ALA A 429 -3.19 -19.03 -7.32
N LEU A 430 -4.17 -18.77 -6.43
CA LEU A 430 -4.52 -17.40 -6.04
C LEU A 430 -3.37 -16.70 -5.30
N SER A 431 -2.69 -17.41 -4.40
CA SER A 431 -1.53 -16.89 -3.68
C SER A 431 -0.41 -16.50 -4.65
N ILE A 432 -0.10 -17.36 -5.63
CA ILE A 432 0.86 -17.08 -6.71
C ILE A 432 0.41 -15.85 -7.50
N LEU A 433 -0.85 -15.82 -7.94
CA LEU A 433 -1.40 -14.71 -8.73
C LEU A 433 -1.21 -13.37 -8.00
N PHE A 434 -1.65 -13.26 -6.75
CA PHE A 434 -1.59 -11.99 -6.03
C PHE A 434 -0.19 -11.62 -5.54
N ARG A 435 0.57 -12.58 -5.00
CA ARG A 435 1.91 -12.28 -4.45
C ARG A 435 2.97 -12.10 -5.52
N ALA A 436 3.03 -12.99 -6.51
CA ALA A 436 4.07 -12.95 -7.54
C ALA A 436 3.77 -11.90 -8.62
N PHE A 437 2.54 -11.85 -9.15
CA PHE A 437 2.20 -10.93 -10.25
C PHE A 437 1.71 -9.57 -9.75
N TYR A 438 0.75 -9.53 -8.82
CA TYR A 438 0.24 -8.27 -8.26
C TYR A 438 1.11 -7.66 -7.16
N ARG A 439 2.22 -8.32 -6.77
CA ARG A 439 3.15 -7.84 -5.72
C ARG A 439 2.40 -7.46 -4.45
N LEU A 440 1.51 -8.34 -4.01
CA LEU A 440 0.65 -8.15 -2.85
C LEU A 440 1.47 -7.76 -1.62
N GLU A 441 1.17 -6.59 -1.06
CA GLU A 441 1.63 -6.13 0.24
C GLU A 441 0.46 -6.17 1.22
N VAL A 442 0.64 -6.80 2.38
CA VAL A 442 -0.39 -6.88 3.42
C VAL A 442 0.12 -6.18 4.66
N ARG A 443 -0.61 -5.16 5.13
CA ARG A 443 -0.31 -4.38 6.33
C ARG A 443 -1.30 -4.71 7.43
N GLY A 444 -0.82 -4.86 8.66
CA GLY A 444 -1.66 -5.13 9.83
C GLY A 444 -2.28 -6.53 9.85
N PHE A 445 -1.67 -7.52 9.20
CA PHE A 445 -2.22 -8.87 9.10
C PHE A 445 -2.55 -9.50 10.46
N ASP A 446 -1.75 -9.21 11.49
CA ASP A 446 -1.94 -9.69 12.87
C ASP A 446 -3.30 -9.26 13.48
N ASN A 447 -3.92 -8.20 12.96
CA ASN A 447 -5.24 -7.73 13.41
C ASN A 447 -6.36 -8.74 13.10
N LEU A 448 -6.18 -9.62 12.10
CA LEU A 448 -7.13 -10.70 11.82
C LEU A 448 -7.13 -11.72 12.96
N ALA A 449 -5.95 -12.09 13.47
CA ALA A 449 -5.85 -13.00 14.60
C ALA A 449 -6.36 -12.35 15.90
N ALA A 450 -6.11 -11.05 16.09
CA ALA A 450 -6.58 -10.29 17.25
C ALA A 450 -8.12 -10.18 17.35
N ALA A 451 -8.84 -10.38 16.24
CA ALA A 451 -10.30 -10.32 16.21
C ALA A 451 -10.99 -11.59 16.75
N GLY A 452 -10.23 -12.68 16.95
CA GLY A 452 -10.77 -13.98 17.36
C GLY A 452 -11.33 -14.81 16.19
N PRO A 453 -11.81 -16.03 16.46
CA PRO A 453 -12.20 -17.00 15.43
C PRO A 453 -13.46 -16.62 14.63
N ASN A 454 -14.32 -15.77 15.19
CA ASN A 454 -15.63 -15.40 14.62
C ASN A 454 -15.72 -13.94 14.15
N ALA A 455 -14.66 -13.43 13.52
CA ALA A 455 -14.60 -12.05 13.06
C ALA A 455 -15.50 -11.77 11.84
N ILE A 456 -15.97 -10.53 11.71
CA ILE A 456 -16.58 -10.02 10.48
C ILE A 456 -15.54 -9.18 9.74
N VAL A 457 -14.99 -9.72 8.66
CA VAL A 457 -14.04 -9.02 7.79
C VAL A 457 -14.82 -8.17 6.79
N ALA A 458 -14.85 -6.87 7.01
CA ALA A 458 -15.59 -5.90 6.20
C ALA A 458 -14.66 -5.21 5.21
N LEU A 459 -14.80 -5.52 3.92
CA LEU A 459 -13.93 -5.00 2.86
C LEU A 459 -14.60 -3.94 1.99
N ASN A 460 -13.82 -2.98 1.49
CA ASN A 460 -14.25 -2.18 0.33
C ASN A 460 -14.32 -3.07 -0.92
N HIS A 461 -15.13 -2.68 -1.91
CA HIS A 461 -15.34 -3.52 -3.09
C HIS A 461 -14.98 -2.79 -4.40
N VAL A 462 -13.76 -3.00 -4.88
CA VAL A 462 -13.14 -2.31 -6.01
C VAL A 462 -13.05 -3.13 -7.31
N SER A 463 -13.01 -4.47 -7.20
CA SER A 463 -12.82 -5.39 -8.33
C SER A 463 -13.46 -6.77 -8.11
N PHE A 464 -13.76 -7.50 -9.19
CA PHE A 464 -14.16 -8.91 -9.08
C PHE A 464 -13.05 -9.81 -8.50
N LEU A 465 -11.81 -9.31 -8.44
CA LEU A 465 -10.68 -10.00 -7.82
C LEU A 465 -10.64 -9.89 -6.29
N ASP A 466 -11.48 -9.06 -5.67
CA ASP A 466 -11.43 -8.80 -4.22
C ASP A 466 -11.76 -10.05 -3.39
N ALA A 467 -12.77 -10.83 -3.78
CA ALA A 467 -13.15 -12.05 -3.07
C ALA A 467 -12.08 -13.16 -3.19
N PRO A 468 -11.52 -13.45 -4.39
CA PRO A 468 -10.34 -14.32 -4.51
C PRO A 468 -9.13 -13.82 -3.71
N LEU A 469 -8.89 -12.51 -3.67
CA LEU A 469 -7.82 -11.92 -2.85
C LEU A 469 -8.06 -12.20 -1.37
N ALA A 470 -9.27 -11.93 -0.86
CA ALA A 470 -9.63 -12.19 0.52
C ALA A 470 -9.49 -13.67 0.90
N LEU A 471 -9.88 -14.60 0.01
CA LEU A 471 -9.66 -16.03 0.21
C LEU A 471 -8.16 -16.39 0.30
N SER A 472 -7.31 -15.73 -0.48
CA SER A 472 -5.86 -15.97 -0.45
C SER A 472 -5.17 -15.51 0.85
N LEU A 473 -5.82 -14.60 1.59
CA LEU A 473 -5.31 -14.01 2.84
C LEU A 473 -5.63 -14.86 4.06
N LEU A 474 -6.74 -15.60 4.06
CA LEU A 474 -7.19 -16.37 5.22
C LEU A 474 -6.70 -17.82 5.17
N ASP A 475 -6.27 -18.34 6.31
CA ASP A 475 -5.88 -19.75 6.43
C ASP A 475 -7.10 -20.66 6.63
N GLN A 476 -8.12 -20.20 7.35
CA GLN A 476 -9.39 -20.91 7.55
C GLN A 476 -10.36 -20.70 6.37
N GLU A 477 -11.39 -21.55 6.27
CA GLU A 477 -12.48 -21.38 5.31
C GLU A 477 -13.48 -20.32 5.78
N PRO A 478 -13.52 -19.12 5.17
CA PRO A 478 -14.50 -18.12 5.55
C PRO A 478 -15.86 -18.40 4.91
N VAL A 479 -16.90 -17.85 5.53
CA VAL A 479 -18.21 -17.70 4.90
C VAL A 479 -18.19 -16.43 4.06
N PHE A 480 -18.56 -16.51 2.77
CA PHE A 480 -18.73 -15.34 1.91
C PHE A 480 -20.19 -14.94 1.82
N ALA A 481 -20.54 -13.71 2.22
CA ALA A 481 -21.81 -13.11 1.86
C ALA A 481 -21.75 -12.61 0.41
N ILE A 482 -22.49 -13.24 -0.50
CA ILE A 482 -22.49 -12.92 -1.94
C ILE A 482 -23.86 -12.46 -2.42
N ASP A 483 -23.91 -11.52 -3.37
CA ASP A 483 -25.18 -11.16 -4.02
C ASP A 483 -25.79 -12.35 -4.77
N SER A 484 -27.10 -12.54 -4.66
CA SER A 484 -27.81 -13.69 -5.24
C SER A 484 -27.75 -13.71 -6.77
N GLY A 485 -27.76 -12.55 -7.43
CA GLY A 485 -27.65 -12.45 -8.88
C GLY A 485 -26.22 -12.74 -9.39
N ILE A 486 -25.20 -12.35 -8.62
CA ILE A 486 -23.80 -12.70 -8.93
C ILE A 486 -23.56 -14.21 -8.77
N ALA A 487 -24.10 -14.83 -7.71
CA ALA A 487 -23.94 -16.26 -7.44
C ALA A 487 -24.46 -17.16 -8.58
N GLN A 488 -25.42 -16.70 -9.38
CA GLN A 488 -25.98 -17.46 -10.50
C GLN A 488 -25.12 -17.42 -11.77
N ARG A 489 -24.12 -16.53 -11.86
CA ARG A 489 -23.29 -16.38 -13.07
C ARG A 489 -22.37 -17.57 -13.28
N TRP A 490 -22.30 -18.05 -14.52
CA TRP A 490 -21.54 -19.26 -14.86
C TRP A 490 -20.05 -19.19 -14.46
N TRP A 491 -19.41 -18.03 -14.65
CA TRP A 491 -17.99 -17.82 -14.35
C TRP A 491 -17.68 -17.74 -12.84
N VAL A 492 -18.69 -17.56 -11.99
CA VAL A 492 -18.54 -17.52 -10.52
C VAL A 492 -18.61 -18.94 -9.92
N ARG A 493 -19.26 -19.88 -10.61
CA ARG A 493 -19.47 -21.26 -10.13
C ARG A 493 -18.19 -21.98 -9.68
N PRO A 494 -17.04 -21.90 -10.39
CA PRO A 494 -15.80 -22.52 -9.93
C PRO A 494 -15.29 -21.99 -8.58
N PHE A 495 -15.55 -20.71 -8.28
CA PHE A 495 -15.21 -20.11 -6.99
C PHE A 495 -16.16 -20.59 -5.88
N LEU A 496 -17.45 -20.76 -6.19
CA LEU A 496 -18.45 -21.26 -5.24
C LEU A 496 -18.25 -22.73 -4.90
N SER A 497 -17.70 -23.54 -5.81
CA SER A 497 -17.42 -24.96 -5.53
C SER A 497 -16.27 -25.18 -4.54
N VAL A 498 -15.47 -24.14 -4.26
CA VAL A 498 -14.29 -24.22 -3.40
C VAL A 498 -14.36 -23.27 -2.20
N THR A 499 -15.51 -22.61 -1.98
CA THR A 499 -15.74 -21.69 -0.86
C THR A 499 -17.14 -21.84 -0.28
N LYS A 500 -17.28 -21.55 1.02
CA LYS A 500 -18.58 -21.52 1.68
C LYS A 500 -19.28 -20.19 1.40
N ALA A 501 -20.01 -20.10 0.30
CA ALA A 501 -20.73 -18.89 -0.08
C ALA A 501 -22.22 -18.94 0.32
N MET A 502 -22.74 -17.86 0.89
CA MET A 502 -24.14 -17.70 1.25
C MET A 502 -24.75 -16.52 0.49
N PRO A 503 -25.77 -16.76 -0.37
CA PRO A 503 -26.41 -15.70 -1.12
C PRO A 503 -27.22 -14.78 -0.17
N LEU A 504 -26.94 -13.48 -0.23
CA LEU A 504 -27.63 -12.43 0.50
C LEU A 504 -28.61 -11.74 -0.44
N ASP A 505 -29.90 -11.90 -0.16
CA ASP A 505 -30.96 -11.14 -0.80
C ASP A 505 -31.49 -10.08 0.19
N PRO A 506 -31.32 -8.77 -0.08
CA PRO A 506 -31.82 -7.70 0.78
C PRO A 506 -33.34 -7.74 1.03
N THR A 507 -34.09 -8.38 0.14
CA THR A 507 -35.55 -8.51 0.21
C THR A 507 -36.00 -9.68 1.09
N ARG A 508 -35.11 -10.62 1.45
CA ARG A 508 -35.42 -11.82 2.24
C ARG A 508 -34.73 -11.82 3.61
N PRO A 509 -35.47 -11.55 4.71
CA PRO A 509 -34.90 -11.47 6.06
C PRO A 509 -34.23 -12.76 6.57
N LEU A 510 -34.61 -13.92 6.04
CA LEU A 510 -34.10 -15.23 6.46
C LEU A 510 -32.60 -15.38 6.18
N ALA A 511 -32.10 -14.87 5.05
CA ALA A 511 -30.68 -14.95 4.69
C ALA A 511 -29.78 -14.22 5.69
N THR A 512 -30.25 -13.07 6.21
CA THR A 512 -29.54 -12.31 7.25
C THR A 512 -29.45 -13.09 8.56
N ARG A 513 -30.51 -13.83 8.95
CA ARG A 513 -30.50 -14.67 10.15
C ARG A 513 -29.49 -15.81 10.05
N THR A 514 -29.40 -16.47 8.89
CA THR A 514 -28.42 -17.54 8.66
C THR A 514 -26.99 -17.05 8.84
N LEU A 515 -26.66 -15.87 8.30
CA LEU A 515 -25.33 -15.26 8.46
C LEU A 515 -25.04 -14.87 9.92
N ILE A 516 -26.02 -14.34 10.65
CA ILE A 516 -25.87 -14.05 12.09
C ILE A 516 -25.52 -15.32 12.86
N ASN A 517 -26.22 -16.42 12.57
CA ASN A 517 -25.99 -17.70 13.24
C ASN A 517 -24.64 -18.31 12.86
N ALA A 518 -24.21 -18.23 11.59
CA ALA A 518 -22.88 -18.67 11.16
C ALA A 518 -21.76 -18.00 11.97
N VAL A 519 -21.83 -16.67 12.12
CA VAL A 519 -20.85 -15.91 12.92
C VAL A 519 -20.92 -16.31 14.40
N LYS A 520 -22.13 -16.47 14.96
CA LYS A 520 -22.28 -16.93 16.36
C LYS A 520 -21.72 -18.34 16.60
N ASN A 521 -21.75 -19.19 15.59
CA ASN A 521 -21.23 -20.56 15.65
C ASN A 521 -19.70 -20.65 15.48
N GLY A 522 -18.99 -19.52 15.43
CA GLY A 522 -17.53 -19.51 15.34
C GLY A 522 -16.98 -19.22 13.94
N GLU A 523 -17.82 -18.99 12.93
CA GLU A 523 -17.36 -18.83 11.54
C GLU A 523 -16.95 -17.38 11.24
N THR A 524 -15.78 -17.20 10.63
CA THR A 524 -15.35 -15.89 10.11
C THR A 524 -16.17 -15.54 8.86
N LEU A 525 -16.79 -14.36 8.87
CA LEU A 525 -17.62 -13.86 7.77
C LEU A 525 -16.86 -12.81 6.96
N ILE A 526 -16.71 -13.03 5.66
CA ILE A 526 -16.32 -12.00 4.70
C ILE A 526 -17.58 -11.33 4.16
N ILE A 527 -17.62 -10.00 4.30
CA ILE A 527 -18.70 -9.18 3.77
C ILE A 527 -18.15 -7.95 3.03
N PHE A 528 -18.80 -7.62 1.92
CA PHE A 528 -18.62 -6.35 1.22
C PHE A 528 -19.81 -5.45 1.57
N PRO A 529 -19.69 -4.52 2.54
CA PRO A 529 -20.84 -3.80 3.09
C PRO A 529 -21.60 -2.96 2.05
N GLU A 530 -20.93 -2.57 0.96
CA GLU A 530 -21.49 -1.85 -0.18
C GLU A 530 -22.45 -2.71 -1.02
N GLY A 531 -22.40 -4.04 -0.92
CA GLY A 531 -23.25 -4.98 -1.67
C GLY A 531 -23.05 -5.00 -3.18
N ARG A 532 -22.16 -4.16 -3.72
CA ARG A 532 -21.84 -4.02 -5.14
C ARG A 532 -20.42 -3.51 -5.32
N LEU A 533 -19.86 -3.76 -6.50
CA LEU A 533 -18.62 -3.12 -6.93
C LEU A 533 -18.80 -1.60 -7.04
N THR A 534 -17.79 -0.87 -6.59
CA THR A 534 -17.74 0.58 -6.74
C THR A 534 -17.79 0.96 -8.21
N VAL A 535 -18.56 2.01 -8.51
CA VAL A 535 -18.62 2.64 -9.83
C VAL A 535 -18.08 4.06 -9.81
N THR A 536 -17.70 4.56 -8.63
CA THR A 536 -17.17 5.91 -8.42
C THR A 536 -15.70 5.88 -8.06
N GLY A 537 -15.22 4.79 -7.43
CA GLY A 537 -13.88 4.69 -6.85
C GLY A 537 -13.82 5.18 -5.39
N SER A 538 -14.93 5.72 -4.87
CA SER A 538 -15.10 6.13 -3.48
C SER A 538 -16.04 5.16 -2.75
N LEU A 539 -16.12 5.31 -1.42
CA LEU A 539 -17.04 4.54 -0.59
C LEU A 539 -18.50 4.81 -1.00
N MET A 540 -19.21 3.78 -1.43
CA MET A 540 -20.63 3.88 -1.75
C MET A 540 -21.52 3.65 -0.51
N LYS A 541 -22.84 3.56 -0.73
CA LYS A 541 -23.82 3.23 0.30
C LYS A 541 -23.49 1.88 0.94
N VAL A 542 -23.39 1.88 2.27
CA VAL A 542 -23.38 0.65 3.08
C VAL A 542 -24.82 0.21 3.33
N TYR A 543 -25.10 -1.08 3.13
CA TYR A 543 -26.43 -1.64 3.37
C TYR A 543 -26.67 -1.89 4.87
N ASP A 544 -27.83 -1.45 5.37
CA ASP A 544 -28.23 -1.66 6.76
C ASP A 544 -28.25 -3.14 7.18
N GLY A 545 -28.44 -4.06 6.23
CA GLY A 545 -28.38 -5.50 6.48
C GLY A 545 -27.00 -5.97 6.95
N ALA A 546 -25.93 -5.42 6.38
CA ALA A 546 -24.56 -5.71 6.81
C ALA A 546 -24.31 -5.18 8.23
N GLY A 547 -24.76 -3.96 8.53
CA GLY A 547 -24.68 -3.38 9.88
C GLY A 547 -25.46 -4.18 10.92
N LEU A 548 -26.64 -4.69 10.55
CA LEU A 548 -27.46 -5.52 11.42
C LEU A 548 -26.80 -6.87 11.77
N ILE A 549 -26.07 -7.48 10.82
CA ILE A 549 -25.32 -8.72 11.09
C ILE A 549 -24.28 -8.47 12.17
N ALA A 550 -23.51 -7.38 12.05
CA ALA A 550 -22.50 -7.00 13.05
C ALA A 550 -23.11 -6.65 14.42
N ASP A 551 -24.21 -5.89 14.47
CA ASP A 551 -24.92 -5.57 15.72
C ASP A 551 -25.44 -6.82 16.43
N LYS A 552 -26.02 -7.78 15.69
CA LYS A 552 -26.71 -8.94 16.28
C LYS A 552 -25.81 -10.15 16.55
N SER A 553 -24.69 -10.29 15.85
CA SER A 553 -23.70 -11.33 16.13
C SER A 553 -22.87 -10.98 17.37
N GLY A 554 -22.64 -9.69 17.64
CA GLY A 554 -21.74 -9.22 18.68
C GLY A 554 -20.26 -9.45 18.37
N ALA A 555 -19.94 -9.90 17.15
CA ALA A 555 -18.58 -10.15 16.70
C ALA A 555 -17.79 -8.86 16.46
N MET A 556 -16.46 -8.98 16.52
CA MET A 556 -15.57 -7.89 16.13
C MET A 556 -15.61 -7.68 14.62
N VAL A 557 -15.70 -6.43 14.18
CA VAL A 557 -15.60 -6.04 12.78
C VAL A 557 -14.15 -5.67 12.48
N VAL A 558 -13.55 -6.32 11.49
CA VAL A 558 -12.20 -6.02 10.99
C VAL A 558 -12.33 -5.26 9.67
N PRO A 559 -12.10 -3.94 9.66
CA PRO A 559 -12.15 -3.15 8.44
C PRO A 559 -10.90 -3.43 7.59
N VAL A 560 -11.09 -3.75 6.31
CA VAL A 560 -10.00 -4.05 5.39
C VAL A 560 -10.14 -3.23 4.12
N LYS A 561 -9.06 -2.52 3.76
CA LYS A 561 -8.99 -1.77 2.51
C LYS A 561 -8.10 -2.49 1.51
N ILE A 562 -8.63 -2.62 0.30
CA ILE A 562 -7.95 -3.10 -0.90
C ILE A 562 -7.68 -1.89 -1.79
N ASP A 563 -6.41 -1.68 -2.13
CA ASP A 563 -5.93 -0.68 -3.07
C ASP A 563 -5.17 -1.36 -4.24
N GLY A 564 -5.36 -0.85 -5.46
CA GLY A 564 -4.67 -1.28 -6.68
C GLY A 564 -5.52 -2.13 -7.64
N LEU A 565 -6.46 -2.92 -7.12
CA LEU A 565 -7.30 -3.80 -7.95
C LEU A 565 -8.31 -3.03 -8.82
N GLU A 566 -8.69 -1.82 -8.45
CA GLU A 566 -9.50 -0.89 -9.25
C GLU A 566 -8.87 -0.57 -10.62
N ARG A 567 -7.54 -0.71 -10.73
CA ARG A 567 -6.78 -0.45 -11.95
C ARG A 567 -6.80 -1.62 -12.94
N THR A 568 -7.29 -2.77 -12.54
CA THR A 568 -7.35 -3.98 -13.39
C THR A 568 -8.55 -3.92 -14.33
N ALA A 569 -8.57 -4.77 -15.37
CA ALA A 569 -9.74 -4.91 -16.24
C ALA A 569 -10.99 -5.46 -15.51
N PHE A 570 -10.82 -6.03 -14.31
CA PHE A 570 -11.88 -6.65 -13.51
C PHE A 570 -12.65 -5.65 -12.62
N SER A 571 -12.29 -4.36 -12.66
CA SER A 571 -13.04 -3.30 -11.98
C SER A 571 -14.05 -2.63 -12.92
N ARG A 572 -15.18 -2.16 -12.37
CA ARG A 572 -16.23 -1.44 -13.12
C ARG A 572 -15.86 0.01 -13.45
N LEU A 573 -14.77 0.55 -12.91
CA LEU A 573 -14.34 1.92 -13.21
C LEU A 573 -13.91 2.06 -14.67
N SER A 574 -14.27 3.15 -15.33
CA SER A 574 -13.86 3.40 -16.71
C SER A 574 -12.38 3.82 -16.82
N ARG A 575 -11.79 3.78 -18.03
CA ARG A 575 -10.46 4.37 -18.31
C ARG A 575 -10.41 5.88 -18.04
N ARG A 576 -11.58 6.55 -18.03
CA ARG A 576 -11.72 7.96 -17.64
C ARG A 576 -11.69 8.16 -16.12
N GLN A 577 -11.93 7.14 -15.32
CA GLN A 577 -11.85 7.23 -13.86
C GLN A 577 -10.49 6.80 -13.32
N VAL A 578 -9.87 5.78 -13.92
CA VAL A 578 -8.61 5.19 -13.42
C VAL A 578 -7.67 4.77 -14.54
N SER A 579 -6.36 4.90 -14.29
CA SER A 579 -5.31 4.39 -15.18
C SER A 579 -5.23 2.85 -15.12
N ARG A 580 -5.57 2.19 -16.22
CA ARG A 580 -5.59 0.71 -16.33
C ARG A 580 -4.18 0.13 -16.39
N LYS A 581 -3.95 -0.95 -15.65
CA LYS A 581 -2.71 -1.74 -15.62
C LYS A 581 -3.03 -3.23 -15.53
N TRP A 582 -2.18 -4.07 -16.13
CA TRP A 582 -2.31 -5.53 -16.07
C TRP A 582 -1.99 -6.08 -14.67
N TRP A 583 -0.87 -5.64 -14.11
CA TRP A 583 -0.36 -6.10 -12.81
C TRP A 583 -0.02 -4.91 -11.87
N PRO A 584 -1.02 -4.06 -11.54
CA PRO A 584 -0.84 -3.02 -10.54
C PRO A 584 -0.36 -3.63 -9.22
N LYS A 585 0.46 -2.89 -8.46
CA LYS A 585 0.76 -3.29 -7.09
C LYS A 585 -0.53 -3.29 -6.28
N VAL A 586 -0.81 -4.38 -5.57
CA VAL A 586 -1.97 -4.49 -4.68
C VAL A 586 -1.51 -4.33 -3.24
N THR A 587 -2.17 -3.45 -2.50
CA THR A 587 -1.93 -3.28 -1.06
C THR A 587 -3.22 -3.58 -0.32
N VAL A 588 -3.13 -4.42 0.70
CA VAL A 588 -4.23 -4.72 1.62
C VAL A 588 -3.87 -4.19 2.98
N THR A 589 -4.68 -3.28 3.51
CA THR A 589 -4.50 -2.72 4.85
C THR A 589 -5.62 -3.25 5.75
N VAL A 590 -5.23 -4.06 6.73
CA VAL A 590 -6.12 -4.62 7.74
C VAL A 590 -6.04 -3.75 8.99
N MET A 591 -7.15 -3.09 9.33
CA MET A 591 -7.22 -2.24 10.52
C MET A 591 -7.46 -3.05 11.80
N PRO A 592 -7.15 -2.47 12.98
CA PRO A 592 -7.52 -3.06 14.25
C PRO A 592 -9.03 -3.39 14.33
N PRO A 593 -9.42 -4.51 14.96
CA PRO A 593 -10.81 -4.88 15.12
C PRO A 593 -11.59 -3.85 15.95
N VAL A 594 -12.80 -3.52 15.52
CA VAL A 594 -13.69 -2.57 16.18
C VAL A 594 -15.01 -3.24 16.52
N ARG A 595 -15.56 -2.94 17.70
CA ARG A 595 -16.89 -3.38 18.09
C ARG A 595 -17.93 -2.37 17.60
N LEU A 596 -18.92 -2.84 16.86
CA LEU A 596 -20.03 -2.00 16.42
C LEU A 596 -20.98 -1.76 17.61
N THR A 597 -21.19 -0.49 17.97
CA THR A 597 -22.08 -0.08 19.06
C THR A 597 -23.30 0.66 18.53
N VAL A 598 -24.47 0.30 19.03
CA VAL A 598 -25.75 0.95 18.73
C VAL A 598 -26.50 1.10 20.02
N ASP A 599 -27.14 2.26 20.22
CA ASP A 599 -27.94 2.56 21.40
C ASP A 599 -28.95 1.41 21.69
N PRO A 600 -28.90 0.79 22.89
CA PRO A 600 -29.82 -0.25 23.31
C PRO A 600 -31.30 0.16 23.26
N ALA A 601 -31.62 1.45 23.42
CA ALA A 601 -32.99 1.96 23.40
C ALA A 601 -33.64 1.88 22.01
N LEU A 602 -32.85 1.89 20.94
CA LEU A 602 -33.36 1.84 19.57
C LEU A 602 -33.90 0.43 19.23
N LYS A 603 -35.09 0.37 18.63
CA LYS A 603 -35.79 -0.87 18.24
C LYS A 603 -36.22 -0.87 16.77
N GLY A 604 -36.42 -2.05 16.19
CA GLY A 604 -36.98 -2.21 14.84
C GLY A 604 -36.18 -1.50 13.74
N LYS A 605 -36.86 -0.70 12.92
CA LYS A 605 -36.28 0.00 11.76
C LYS A 605 -35.21 1.01 12.15
N THR A 606 -35.40 1.76 13.23
CA THR A 606 -34.44 2.79 13.67
C THR A 606 -33.13 2.16 14.15
N ARG A 607 -33.18 1.03 14.88
CA ARG A 607 -31.97 0.27 15.23
C ARG A 607 -31.20 -0.21 14.01
N ARG A 608 -31.92 -0.73 13.00
CA ARG A 608 -31.32 -1.20 11.74
C ARG A 608 -30.60 -0.07 10.99
N GLN A 609 -31.22 1.11 10.91
CA GLN A 609 -30.62 2.29 10.29
C GLN A 609 -29.40 2.79 11.07
N ALA A 610 -29.47 2.81 12.40
CA ALA A 610 -28.35 3.18 13.25
C ALA A 610 -27.17 2.20 13.11
N ALA A 611 -27.43 0.89 13.06
CA ALA A 611 -26.40 -0.12 12.79
C ALA A 611 -25.75 0.06 11.40
N GLY A 612 -26.54 0.35 10.37
CA GLY A 612 -26.05 0.70 9.03
C GLY A 612 -25.17 1.95 9.04
N ALA A 613 -25.60 3.01 9.72
CA ALA A 613 -24.85 4.26 9.84
C ALA A 613 -23.55 4.10 10.66
N ALA A 614 -23.55 3.24 11.70
CA ALA A 614 -22.37 2.89 12.47
C ALA A 614 -21.36 2.12 11.61
N LEU A 615 -21.80 1.11 10.85
CA LEU A 615 -20.92 0.39 9.92
C LEU A 615 -20.39 1.30 8.80
N TYR A 616 -21.22 2.22 8.28
CA TYR A 616 -20.74 3.27 7.37
C TYR A 616 -19.66 4.14 8.01
N GLY A 617 -19.82 4.50 9.28
CA GLY A 617 -18.80 5.22 10.05
C GLY A 617 -17.47 4.47 10.10
N ILE A 618 -17.51 3.16 10.39
CA ILE A 618 -16.33 2.28 10.37
C ILE A 618 -15.67 2.26 8.98
N MET A 619 -16.45 2.11 7.91
CA MET A 619 -15.91 2.10 6.54
C MET A 619 -15.38 3.48 6.10
N SER A 620 -16.00 4.57 6.57
CA SER A 620 -15.52 5.94 6.33
C SER A 620 -14.20 6.21 7.05
N ASP A 621 -14.07 5.76 8.29
CA ASP A 621 -12.82 5.82 9.07
C ASP A 621 -11.72 4.96 8.42
N LEU A 622 -12.07 3.80 7.85
CA LEU A 622 -11.15 2.99 7.04
C LEU A 622 -10.58 3.77 5.86
N VAL A 623 -11.41 4.47 5.08
CA VAL A 623 -10.94 5.29 3.95
C VAL A 623 -10.02 6.40 4.43
N PHE A 624 -10.37 7.06 5.54
CA PHE A 624 -9.58 8.16 6.09
C PHE A 624 -8.24 7.72 6.67
N ARG A 625 -8.22 6.75 7.59
CA ARG A 625 -7.01 6.33 8.33
C ARG A 625 -5.97 5.61 7.46
N THR A 626 -6.37 5.15 6.28
CA THR A 626 -5.47 4.53 5.30
C THR A 626 -5.01 5.51 4.22
N ALA A 627 -5.50 6.75 4.23
CA ALA A 627 -4.99 7.79 3.35
C ALA A 627 -3.61 8.24 3.84
N ASP A 628 -2.68 8.43 2.90
CA ASP A 628 -1.38 8.98 3.24
C ASP A 628 -1.45 10.52 3.31
N ILE A 629 -1.31 11.03 4.54
CA ILE A 629 -1.40 12.45 4.88
C ILE A 629 -0.06 13.03 5.33
N ASP A 630 0.99 12.19 5.48
CA ASP A 630 2.26 12.56 6.08
C ASP A 630 3.31 12.92 5.01
N ARG A 631 2.93 13.84 4.12
CA ARG A 631 3.73 14.29 2.97
C ARG A 631 3.47 15.74 2.61
N GLY A 632 4.39 16.35 1.85
CA GLY A 632 4.21 17.70 1.31
C GLY A 632 3.14 17.80 0.21
N LEU A 633 2.50 18.96 0.06
CA LEU A 633 1.47 19.22 -0.96
C LEU A 633 1.94 18.94 -2.40
N MET A 634 3.19 19.28 -2.72
CA MET A 634 3.76 19.01 -4.05
C MET A 634 3.92 17.50 -4.31
N ALA A 635 4.27 16.72 -3.29
CA ALA A 635 4.36 15.26 -3.43
C ALA A 635 2.98 14.65 -3.67
N ALA A 636 1.95 15.12 -2.95
CA ALA A 636 0.57 14.70 -3.16
C ALA A 636 0.07 15.03 -4.59
N LEU A 637 0.42 16.20 -5.13
CA LEU A 637 0.09 16.57 -6.52
C LEU A 637 0.77 15.66 -7.55
N ILE A 638 2.04 15.29 -7.31
CA ILE A 638 2.79 14.37 -8.18
C ILE A 638 2.15 12.98 -8.17
N GLU A 639 1.79 12.48 -6.98
CA GLU A 639 1.12 11.20 -6.83
C GLU A 639 -0.24 11.17 -7.55
N ALA A 640 -1.02 12.25 -7.46
CA ALA A 640 -2.25 12.39 -8.24
C ALA A 640 -1.99 12.27 -9.76
N GLY A 641 -0.88 12.83 -10.24
CA GLY A 641 -0.41 12.64 -11.63
C GLY A 641 -0.10 11.19 -11.98
N ASP A 642 0.52 10.42 -11.08
CA ASP A 642 0.84 8.99 -11.25
C ASP A 642 -0.40 8.07 -11.17
N LEU A 643 -1.39 8.44 -10.36
CA LEU A 643 -2.63 7.71 -10.17
C LEU A 643 -3.62 7.95 -11.32
N HIS A 644 -3.89 9.22 -11.64
CA HIS A 644 -4.94 9.61 -12.57
C HIS A 644 -4.42 9.81 -14.00
N GLY A 645 -3.15 10.15 -14.17
CA GLY A 645 -2.47 10.24 -15.46
C GLY A 645 -1.98 11.64 -15.80
N TRP A 646 -0.70 11.73 -16.18
CA TRP A 646 0.05 12.97 -16.39
C TRP A 646 -0.43 13.89 -17.52
N SER A 647 -1.10 13.35 -18.54
CA SER A 647 -1.63 14.12 -19.66
C SER A 647 -3.01 14.74 -19.38
N ARG A 648 -3.65 14.38 -18.27
CA ARG A 648 -4.98 14.91 -17.94
C ARG A 648 -4.91 16.37 -17.55
N ASN A 649 -5.99 17.09 -17.87
CA ASN A 649 -6.20 18.46 -17.43
C ASN A 649 -6.28 18.51 -15.90
N ALA A 650 -5.49 19.38 -15.28
CA ALA A 650 -5.49 19.63 -13.85
C ALA A 650 -6.14 20.98 -13.55
N LEU A 651 -5.81 22.01 -14.35
CA LEU A 651 -6.19 23.38 -14.09
C LEU A 651 -6.60 24.09 -15.38
N GLU A 652 -7.60 24.95 -15.29
CA GLU A 652 -8.08 25.78 -16.40
C GLU A 652 -8.48 27.16 -15.87
N ASP A 653 -8.22 28.21 -16.65
CA ASP A 653 -8.78 29.54 -16.42
C ASP A 653 -9.03 30.23 -17.78
N PRO A 654 -9.74 31.37 -17.82
CA PRO A 654 -10.00 32.10 -19.07
C PRO A 654 -8.76 32.71 -19.74
N VAL A 655 -7.62 32.84 -19.05
CA VAL A 655 -6.48 33.67 -19.48
C VAL A 655 -5.29 32.81 -19.92
N GLY A 656 -4.81 31.94 -19.04
CA GLY A 656 -3.76 30.96 -19.28
C GLY A 656 -4.25 29.63 -19.86
N GLY A 657 -5.55 29.41 -19.97
CA GLY A 657 -6.13 28.22 -20.60
C GLY A 657 -5.89 26.94 -19.80
N ARG A 658 -5.73 25.80 -20.49
CA ARG A 658 -5.63 24.46 -19.87
C ARG A 658 -4.19 24.05 -19.55
N LEU A 659 -3.99 23.55 -18.33
CA LEU A 659 -2.75 22.96 -17.85
C LEU A 659 -2.97 21.51 -17.42
N SER A 660 -2.21 20.60 -18.01
CA SER A 660 -2.15 19.21 -17.55
C SER A 660 -1.33 19.06 -16.27
N TYR A 661 -1.47 17.93 -15.56
CA TYR A 661 -0.60 17.61 -14.41
C TYR A 661 0.89 17.73 -14.76
N SER A 662 1.30 17.24 -15.94
CA SER A 662 2.68 17.35 -16.40
C SER A 662 3.14 18.80 -16.55
N ARG A 663 2.30 19.67 -17.13
CA ARG A 663 2.63 21.09 -17.32
C ARG A 663 2.60 21.87 -16.00
N LEU A 664 1.65 21.57 -15.11
CA LEU A 664 1.55 22.18 -13.79
C LEU A 664 2.79 21.85 -12.94
N VAL A 665 3.15 20.57 -12.81
CA VAL A 665 4.32 20.13 -12.03
C VAL A 665 5.62 20.65 -12.63
N MET A 666 5.76 20.60 -13.96
CA MET A 666 6.94 21.15 -14.63
C MET A 666 7.06 22.67 -14.43
N GLY A 667 5.96 23.41 -14.63
CA GLY A 667 5.91 24.86 -14.42
C GLY A 667 6.24 25.24 -12.98
N ALA A 668 5.66 24.53 -12.01
CA ALA A 668 5.94 24.72 -10.59
C ALA A 668 7.42 24.45 -10.26
N ASN A 669 8.03 23.39 -10.80
CA ASN A 669 9.44 23.09 -10.57
C ASN A 669 10.39 24.10 -11.25
N ILE A 670 10.06 24.60 -12.44
CA ILE A 670 10.87 25.62 -13.11
C ILE A 670 10.78 26.94 -12.35
N LEU A 671 9.57 27.41 -12.05
CA LEU A 671 9.36 28.63 -11.27
C LEU A 671 9.97 28.50 -9.87
N GLY A 672 9.78 27.37 -9.21
CA GLY A 672 10.29 27.09 -7.87
C GLY A 672 11.80 27.28 -7.77
N ARG A 673 12.57 26.82 -8.78
CA ARG A 673 14.03 27.05 -8.82
C ARG A 673 14.41 28.52 -8.83
N LYS A 674 13.66 29.36 -9.55
CA LYS A 674 13.89 30.82 -9.58
C LYS A 674 13.46 31.51 -8.29
N LEU A 675 12.51 30.94 -7.55
CA LEU A 675 12.05 31.46 -6.26
C LEU A 675 12.90 30.99 -5.06
N MET A 676 13.74 29.95 -5.22
CA MET A 676 14.60 29.46 -4.14
C MET A 676 15.46 30.56 -3.47
N PRO A 677 16.12 31.47 -4.20
CA PRO A 677 16.94 32.51 -3.58
C PRO A 677 16.15 33.51 -2.69
N LEU A 678 14.82 33.55 -2.80
CA LEU A 678 14.00 34.58 -2.17
C LEU A 678 13.71 34.32 -0.68
N ALA A 679 13.91 33.09 -0.18
CA ALA A 679 13.80 32.76 1.24
C ALA A 679 14.52 31.42 1.52
N PRO A 680 14.98 31.15 2.75
CA PRO A 680 15.47 29.82 3.12
C PRO A 680 14.36 28.76 3.08
N VAL A 681 14.73 27.49 3.18
CA VAL A 681 13.75 26.39 3.35
C VAL A 681 12.96 26.62 4.64
N GLY A 682 11.63 26.50 4.58
CA GLY A 682 10.73 26.85 5.67
C GLY A 682 10.42 28.36 5.79
N GLY A 683 11.14 29.21 5.07
CA GLY A 683 10.89 30.65 5.03
C GLY A 683 9.57 31.00 4.34
N ARG A 684 8.93 32.07 4.81
CA ARG A 684 7.61 32.52 4.35
C ARG A 684 7.75 33.56 3.23
N ILE A 685 6.96 33.40 2.17
CA ILE A 685 6.89 34.37 1.06
C ILE A 685 5.41 34.74 0.86
N GLY A 686 5.14 36.04 0.82
CA GLY A 686 3.79 36.55 0.58
C GLY A 686 3.31 36.22 -0.83
N VAL A 687 2.04 35.82 -0.97
CA VAL A 687 1.41 35.58 -2.27
C VAL A 687 0.17 36.44 -2.38
N MET A 688 0.19 37.40 -3.29
CA MET A 688 -0.91 38.33 -3.56
C MET A 688 -1.35 38.20 -5.02
N LEU A 689 -2.15 37.18 -5.31
CA LEU A 689 -2.59 36.82 -6.66
C LEU A 689 -4.09 36.50 -6.69
N PRO A 690 -4.78 36.68 -7.84
CA PRO A 690 -6.18 36.32 -7.99
C PRO A 690 -6.35 34.82 -8.20
N ASN A 691 -7.60 34.34 -8.18
CA ASN A 691 -7.92 32.99 -8.63
C ASN A 691 -7.64 32.82 -10.12
N ALA A 692 -6.44 32.34 -10.43
CA ALA A 692 -5.97 32.07 -11.78
C ALA A 692 -4.86 31.00 -11.76
N ASN A 693 -4.52 30.46 -12.92
CA ASN A 693 -3.47 29.46 -13.10
C ASN A 693 -2.14 29.89 -12.47
N GLY A 694 -1.80 31.18 -12.59
CA GLY A 694 -0.60 31.75 -11.99
C GLY A 694 -0.53 31.60 -10.47
N ALA A 695 -1.65 31.71 -9.75
CA ALA A 695 -1.70 31.53 -8.31
C ALA A 695 -1.43 30.08 -7.91
N ALA A 696 -2.05 29.11 -8.58
CA ALA A 696 -1.82 27.70 -8.33
C ALA A 696 -0.38 27.28 -8.66
N VAL A 697 0.15 27.70 -9.82
CA VAL A 697 1.55 27.42 -10.20
C VAL A 697 2.52 28.01 -9.17
N THR A 698 2.26 29.22 -8.67
CA THR A 698 3.10 29.88 -7.65
C THR A 698 3.03 29.17 -6.31
N LEU A 699 1.83 28.75 -5.86
CA LEU A 699 1.64 27.96 -4.64
C LEU A 699 2.48 26.68 -4.68
N PHE A 700 2.35 25.88 -5.74
CA PHE A 700 3.10 24.64 -5.88
C PHE A 700 4.59 24.86 -6.19
N ALA A 701 4.97 25.99 -6.80
CA ALA A 701 6.37 26.37 -6.96
C ALA A 701 7.06 26.61 -5.62
N LEU A 702 6.40 27.37 -4.73
CA LEU A 702 6.88 27.58 -3.37
C LEU A 702 6.93 26.27 -2.58
N ALA A 703 5.86 25.47 -2.62
CA ALA A 703 5.82 24.17 -1.97
C ALA A 703 6.91 23.22 -2.47
N SER A 704 7.16 23.16 -3.79
CA SER A 704 8.22 22.35 -4.39
C SER A 704 9.61 22.84 -3.98
N ALA A 705 9.80 24.16 -3.94
CA ALA A 705 11.03 24.77 -3.45
C ALA A 705 11.20 24.64 -1.93
N GLY A 706 10.22 24.16 -1.17
CA GLY A 706 10.28 24.10 0.30
C GLY A 706 10.12 25.46 0.99
N ARG A 707 9.49 26.44 0.34
CA ARG A 707 9.12 27.74 0.92
C ARG A 707 7.63 27.73 1.28
N VAL A 708 7.24 28.54 2.26
CA VAL A 708 5.86 28.56 2.80
C VAL A 708 5.09 29.74 2.19
N PRO A 709 4.04 29.50 1.40
CA PRO A 709 3.19 30.56 0.88
C PRO A 709 2.36 31.20 2.01
N ALA A 710 2.54 32.50 2.23
CA ALA A 710 1.70 33.32 3.09
C ALA A 710 0.66 34.06 2.22
N MET A 711 -0.58 33.59 2.21
CA MET A 711 -1.59 34.07 1.27
C MET A 711 -2.17 35.41 1.74
N ILE A 712 -1.83 36.49 1.04
CA ILE A 712 -2.18 37.86 1.44
C ILE A 712 -3.61 38.19 1.00
N ASN A 713 -4.46 38.54 1.97
CA ASN A 713 -5.80 39.06 1.69
C ASN A 713 -5.72 40.53 1.22
N PHE A 714 -5.65 40.72 -0.09
CA PHE A 714 -5.59 42.04 -0.71
C PHE A 714 -6.86 42.89 -0.53
N SER A 715 -7.99 42.28 -0.11
CA SER A 715 -9.24 43.02 0.16
C SER A 715 -9.33 43.59 1.57
N ALA A 716 -8.39 43.25 2.47
CA ALA A 716 -8.42 43.68 3.87
C ALA A 716 -7.94 45.13 4.09
N GLY A 717 -7.41 45.78 3.06
CA GLY A 717 -6.83 47.12 3.13
C GLY A 717 -5.37 47.16 3.59
N PRO A 718 -4.65 48.28 3.37
CA PRO A 718 -3.20 48.37 3.56
C PRO A 718 -2.71 48.05 4.98
N ALA A 719 -3.37 48.60 6.01
CA ALA A 719 -2.98 48.39 7.41
C ALA A 719 -3.04 46.91 7.81
N ASN A 720 -4.08 46.20 7.38
CA ASN A 720 -4.25 44.78 7.64
C ASN A 720 -3.24 43.92 6.87
N VAL A 721 -2.91 44.31 5.63
CA VAL A 721 -1.86 43.65 4.84
C VAL A 721 -0.50 43.81 5.51
N LEU A 722 -0.14 45.01 5.97
CA LEU A 722 1.11 45.25 6.69
C LEU A 722 1.16 44.51 8.03
N SER A 723 0.05 44.49 8.78
CA SER A 723 -0.06 43.72 10.03
C SER A 723 0.14 42.21 9.78
N ALA A 724 -0.45 41.68 8.71
CA ALA A 724 -0.26 40.30 8.30
C ALA A 724 1.21 40.00 7.93
N CYS A 725 1.85 40.90 7.18
CA CYS A 725 3.25 40.77 6.82
C CYS A 725 4.15 40.81 8.05
N ARG A 726 3.88 41.72 9.00
CA ARG A 726 4.58 41.79 10.29
C ARG A 726 4.42 40.50 11.09
N ALA A 727 3.19 40.01 11.28
CA ALA A 727 2.92 38.80 12.04
C ALA A 727 3.69 37.57 11.50
N ALA A 728 3.74 37.44 10.18
CA ALA A 728 4.40 36.32 9.50
C ALA A 728 5.84 36.60 9.05
N GLU A 729 6.43 37.73 9.44
CA GLU A 729 7.77 38.18 9.01
C GLU A 729 7.98 38.07 7.49
N VAL A 730 6.97 38.47 6.73
CA VAL A 730 7.00 38.48 5.27
C VAL A 730 7.62 39.80 4.82
N SER A 731 8.81 39.73 4.24
CA SER A 731 9.50 40.88 3.63
C SER A 731 9.27 40.98 2.12
N ARG A 732 8.85 39.89 1.47
CA ARG A 732 8.68 39.78 0.01
C ARG A 732 7.31 39.25 -0.36
N ILE A 733 6.64 39.92 -1.31
CA ILE A 733 5.33 39.50 -1.84
C ILE A 733 5.43 39.25 -3.34
N LEU A 734 5.01 38.06 -3.78
CA LEU A 734 4.82 37.71 -5.17
C LEU A 734 3.46 38.20 -5.66
N THR A 735 3.46 38.94 -6.77
CA THR A 735 2.24 39.49 -7.39
C THR A 735 2.36 39.56 -8.92
N SER A 736 1.35 40.09 -9.61
CA SER A 736 1.31 40.30 -11.05
C SER A 736 0.89 41.73 -11.38
N ARG A 737 1.54 42.33 -12.37
CA ARG A 737 1.18 43.68 -12.85
C ARG A 737 -0.23 43.71 -13.42
N ALA A 738 -0.57 42.71 -14.23
CA ALA A 738 -1.91 42.58 -14.80
C ALA A 738 -2.99 42.43 -13.72
N PHE A 739 -2.67 41.77 -12.60
CA PHE A 739 -3.59 41.69 -11.47
C PHE A 739 -3.75 43.03 -10.74
N ILE A 740 -2.65 43.75 -10.49
CA ILE A 740 -2.72 45.05 -9.82
C ILE A 740 -3.56 46.05 -10.61
N GLU A 741 -3.38 46.09 -11.93
CA GLU A 741 -4.15 46.95 -12.82
C GLU A 741 -5.64 46.56 -12.84
N LYS A 742 -5.96 45.30 -13.18
CA LYS A 742 -7.35 44.83 -13.30
C LYS A 742 -8.10 44.80 -11.98
N GLY A 743 -7.39 44.53 -10.89
CA GLY A 743 -7.92 44.54 -9.52
C GLY A 743 -7.97 45.94 -8.89
N ARG A 744 -7.50 46.98 -9.59
CA ARG A 744 -7.42 48.36 -9.11
C ARG A 744 -6.69 48.48 -7.77
N LEU A 745 -5.61 47.71 -7.61
CA LEU A 745 -4.82 47.64 -6.36
C LEU A 745 -3.68 48.66 -6.30
N GLY A 746 -3.62 49.62 -7.24
CA GLY A 746 -2.60 50.69 -7.25
C GLY A 746 -2.46 51.42 -5.90
N PRO A 747 -3.56 51.89 -5.28
CA PRO A 747 -3.48 52.54 -3.97
C PRO A 747 -2.95 51.64 -2.85
N LEU A 748 -3.31 50.34 -2.87
CA LEU A 748 -2.81 49.37 -1.91
C LEU A 748 -1.30 49.15 -2.08
N VAL A 749 -0.85 48.97 -3.32
CA VAL A 749 0.56 48.79 -3.67
C VAL A 749 1.39 50.00 -3.25
N GLU A 750 0.88 51.21 -3.47
CA GLU A 750 1.56 52.43 -3.05
C GLU A 750 1.65 52.54 -1.53
N ALA A 751 0.57 52.22 -0.81
CA ALA A 751 0.52 52.30 0.64
C ALA A 751 1.43 51.29 1.36
N ILE A 752 1.76 50.17 0.73
CA ILE A 752 2.69 49.17 1.29
C ILE A 752 4.11 49.30 0.74
N ARG A 753 4.32 50.20 -0.25
CA ARG A 753 5.61 50.48 -0.86
C ARG A 753 6.59 50.95 0.22
N GLY A 754 7.77 50.31 0.30
CA GLY A 754 8.82 50.63 1.29
C GLY A 754 8.80 49.76 2.55
N SER A 755 7.68 49.09 2.87
CA SER A 755 7.64 48.11 3.98
C SER A 755 7.88 46.67 3.53
N VAL A 756 7.51 46.35 2.27
CA VAL A 756 7.67 45.03 1.66
C VAL A 756 8.18 45.17 0.23
N GLU A 757 9.01 44.22 -0.20
CA GLU A 757 9.51 44.11 -1.56
C GLU A 757 8.47 43.39 -2.44
N LEU A 758 7.99 44.04 -3.50
CA LEU A 758 7.08 43.42 -4.47
C LEU A 758 7.87 42.81 -5.62
N ILE A 759 7.67 41.51 -5.84
CA ILE A 759 8.29 40.75 -6.92
C ILE A 759 7.19 40.36 -7.92
N TYR A 760 7.34 40.82 -9.15
CA TYR A 760 6.37 40.57 -10.20
C TYR A 760 6.68 39.26 -10.93
N LEU A 761 5.67 38.39 -11.05
CA LEU A 761 5.83 37.10 -11.73
C LEU A 761 6.20 37.24 -13.20
N GLU A 762 5.86 38.35 -13.85
CA GLU A 762 6.27 38.65 -15.22
C GLU A 762 7.80 38.78 -15.34
N ASP A 763 8.48 39.37 -14.34
CA ASP A 763 9.94 39.54 -14.35
C ASP A 763 10.64 38.21 -14.09
N VAL A 764 10.12 37.44 -13.12
CA VAL A 764 10.61 36.09 -12.83
C VAL A 764 10.46 35.20 -14.08
N ARG A 765 9.33 35.31 -14.79
CA ARG A 765 9.09 34.60 -16.05
C ARG A 765 10.08 35.03 -17.14
N GLY A 766 10.40 36.32 -17.23
CA GLY A 766 11.42 36.86 -18.13
C GLY A 766 12.82 36.27 -17.90
N SER A 767 13.13 35.88 -16.66
CA SER A 767 14.41 35.24 -16.30
C SER A 767 14.49 33.73 -16.62
N ILE A 768 13.42 33.10 -17.11
CA ILE A 768 13.38 31.65 -17.43
C ILE A 768 13.99 31.41 -18.82
N THR A 769 15.10 30.67 -18.84
CA THR A 769 15.83 30.36 -20.08
C THR A 769 15.31 29.10 -20.77
N THR A 770 15.73 28.87 -22.01
CA THR A 770 15.46 27.60 -22.73
C THR A 770 16.11 26.40 -22.03
N ALA A 771 17.30 26.59 -21.45
CA ALA A 771 17.98 25.56 -20.65
C ALA A 771 17.15 25.15 -19.42
N ASP A 772 16.52 26.10 -18.74
CA ASP A 772 15.62 25.82 -17.61
C ASP A 772 14.43 24.94 -18.03
N LYS A 773 13.87 25.19 -19.23
CA LYS A 773 12.75 24.41 -19.80
C LYS A 773 13.18 22.98 -20.14
N ILE A 774 14.33 22.81 -20.80
CA ILE A 774 14.87 21.48 -21.15
C ILE A 774 15.17 20.69 -19.86
N ARG A 775 15.83 21.33 -18.89
CA ARG A 775 16.08 20.72 -17.57
C ARG A 775 14.79 20.33 -16.89
N GLY A 776 13.75 21.17 -16.96
CA GLY A 776 12.42 20.86 -16.42
C GLY A 776 11.75 19.65 -17.07
N LEU A 777 11.91 19.49 -18.38
CA LEU A 777 11.36 18.36 -19.15
C LEU A 777 12.06 17.03 -18.82
N LEU A 778 13.38 17.05 -18.67
CA LEU A 778 14.20 15.86 -18.38
C LEU A 778 14.27 15.53 -16.89
N ALA A 779 13.97 16.48 -16.01
CA ALA A 779 14.05 16.25 -14.57
C ALA A 779 13.03 15.19 -14.09
N PRO A 780 13.40 14.34 -13.12
CA PRO A 780 12.45 13.44 -12.49
C PRO A 780 11.31 14.25 -11.86
N ARG A 781 10.09 13.70 -11.92
CA ARG A 781 8.89 14.29 -11.34
C ARG A 781 8.90 14.11 -9.83
N ARG A 782 9.67 14.97 -9.15
CA ARG A 782 9.80 15.03 -7.70
C ARG A 782 9.83 16.51 -7.26
N PRO A 783 9.48 16.82 -6.01
CA PRO A 783 9.70 18.16 -5.47
C PRO A 783 11.20 18.50 -5.50
N LEU A 784 11.53 19.80 -5.61
CA LEU A 784 12.94 20.25 -5.55
C LEU A 784 13.54 20.02 -4.16
N VAL A 785 12.71 20.23 -3.12
CA VAL A 785 13.05 19.98 -1.72
C VAL A 785 11.95 19.11 -1.13
N ALA A 786 12.32 17.96 -0.56
CA ALA A 786 11.37 17.10 0.13
C ALA A 786 10.85 17.77 1.41
N ARG A 787 9.54 17.69 1.64
CA ARG A 787 8.86 18.21 2.84
C ARG A 787 7.95 17.12 3.40
N SER A 788 7.89 17.05 4.72
CA SER A 788 7.05 16.13 5.49
C SER A 788 5.62 16.68 5.65
N GLY A 789 4.73 15.87 6.23
CA GLY A 789 3.39 16.32 6.59
C GLY A 789 3.38 17.41 7.67
N GLU A 790 4.30 17.36 8.63
CA GLU A 790 4.38 18.31 9.76
C GLU A 790 4.88 19.70 9.36
N ASP A 791 5.59 19.77 8.23
CA ASP A 791 6.11 21.04 7.71
C ASP A 791 4.96 22.01 7.38
N PRO A 792 5.13 23.33 7.63
CA PRO A 792 4.15 24.33 7.19
C PRO A 792 3.92 24.27 5.68
N GLY A 793 2.65 24.21 5.27
CA GLY A 793 2.21 24.17 3.88
C GLY A 793 1.64 25.50 3.39
N ALA A 794 0.99 26.27 4.26
CA ALA A 794 0.49 27.62 3.96
C ALA A 794 0.24 28.43 5.23
N VAL A 795 0.28 29.77 5.12
CA VAL A 795 -0.21 30.70 6.14
C VAL A 795 -1.39 31.47 5.57
N LEU A 796 -2.52 31.49 6.30
CA LEU A 796 -3.73 32.19 5.92
C LEU A 796 -4.09 33.23 6.97
N PHE A 797 -4.54 34.41 6.58
CA PHE A 797 -4.84 35.48 7.54
C PHE A 797 -6.35 35.58 7.81
N THR A 798 -6.71 35.59 9.09
CA THR A 798 -8.09 35.75 9.54
C THR A 798 -8.25 37.05 10.31
N SER A 799 -9.28 37.83 9.98
CA SER A 799 -9.71 39.00 10.73
C SER A 799 -10.51 38.51 11.95
N GLY A 800 -9.82 38.16 13.03
CA GLY A 800 -10.47 37.79 14.28
C GLY A 800 -11.31 38.95 14.84
N SER A 801 -12.10 38.68 15.88
CA SER A 801 -12.89 39.68 16.63
C SER A 801 -12.06 40.83 17.25
N GLU A 802 -10.73 40.72 17.24
CA GLU A 802 -9.77 41.68 17.80
C GLU A 802 -9.38 42.80 16.81
N GLY A 803 -9.87 42.76 15.56
CA GLY A 803 -9.60 43.78 14.55
C GLY A 803 -8.27 43.63 13.80
N THR A 804 -7.22 43.08 14.44
CA THR A 804 -5.94 42.77 13.79
C THR A 804 -5.91 41.35 13.18
N PRO A 805 -5.40 41.17 11.95
CA PRO A 805 -5.33 39.85 11.32
C PRO A 805 -4.35 38.91 12.01
N LYS A 806 -4.76 37.66 12.26
CA LYS A 806 -3.92 36.58 12.79
C LYS A 806 -3.55 35.61 11.66
N GLY A 807 -2.28 35.22 11.59
CA GLY A 807 -1.81 34.22 10.63
C GLY A 807 -2.04 32.80 11.14
N VAL A 808 -2.94 32.06 10.51
CA VAL A 808 -3.18 30.63 10.75
C VAL A 808 -2.16 29.82 9.97
N VAL A 809 -1.29 29.09 10.67
CA VAL A 809 -0.27 28.25 10.03
C VAL A 809 -0.81 26.84 9.84
N LEU A 810 -1.04 26.45 8.58
CA LEU A 810 -1.49 25.11 8.22
C LEU A 810 -0.30 24.26 7.80
N ALA A 811 -0.09 23.11 8.45
CA ALA A 811 0.85 22.11 7.97
C ALA A 811 0.32 21.45 6.68
N ASN A 812 1.23 20.81 5.93
CA ASN A 812 0.83 20.00 4.77
C ASN A 812 -0.17 18.91 5.18
N ARG A 813 0.06 18.24 6.31
CA ARG A 813 -0.84 17.20 6.85
C ARG A 813 -2.21 17.73 7.22
N CYS A 814 -2.32 18.99 7.69
CA CYS A 814 -3.62 19.55 8.05
C CYS A 814 -4.55 19.60 6.83
N MET A 815 -4.00 20.08 5.71
CA MET A 815 -4.74 20.18 4.45
C MET A 815 -5.01 18.80 3.86
N LEU A 816 -4.02 17.90 3.83
CA LEU A 816 -4.20 16.55 3.28
C LEU A 816 -5.13 15.67 4.13
N ALA A 817 -5.13 15.83 5.45
CA ALA A 817 -6.11 15.21 6.33
C ALA A 817 -7.51 15.71 5.98
N ASN A 818 -7.71 17.01 5.77
CA ASN A 818 -9.01 17.54 5.39
C ASN A 818 -9.48 17.05 4.02
N VAL A 819 -8.56 16.88 3.06
CA VAL A 819 -8.85 16.19 1.79
C VAL A 819 -9.33 14.76 2.04
N ALA A 820 -8.57 13.97 2.79
CA ALA A 820 -8.91 12.57 3.06
C ALA A 820 -10.25 12.43 3.80
N GLN A 821 -10.52 13.34 4.74
CA GLN A 821 -11.76 13.44 5.50
C GLN A 821 -12.99 13.65 4.60
N VAL A 822 -12.89 14.58 3.64
CA VAL A 822 -13.97 14.83 2.68
C VAL A 822 -14.12 13.67 1.70
N ALA A 823 -13.02 13.12 1.18
CA ALA A 823 -13.03 11.98 0.27
C ALA A 823 -13.63 10.70 0.90
N ALA A 824 -13.59 10.59 2.24
CA ALA A 824 -14.22 9.51 2.99
C ALA A 824 -15.76 9.65 3.12
N ARG A 825 -16.36 10.77 2.69
CA ARG A 825 -17.78 11.09 2.88
C ARG A 825 -18.55 11.39 1.60
N ILE A 826 -17.89 11.87 0.56
CA ILE A 826 -18.50 12.14 -0.75
C ILE A 826 -17.71 11.47 -1.86
N ASP A 827 -18.42 11.01 -2.90
CA ASP A 827 -17.75 10.57 -4.12
C ASP A 827 -17.31 11.80 -4.92
N PHE A 828 -16.00 11.93 -5.06
CA PHE A 828 -15.39 13.11 -5.65
C PHE A 828 -14.14 12.65 -6.41
N GLY A 829 -14.15 12.78 -7.73
CA GLY A 829 -13.13 12.13 -8.55
C GLY A 829 -13.05 12.63 -10.00
N PRO A 830 -12.25 11.97 -10.85
CA PRO A 830 -11.83 12.54 -12.14
C PRO A 830 -12.92 12.74 -13.21
N MET A 831 -14.16 12.37 -12.90
CA MET A 831 -15.33 12.65 -13.73
C MET A 831 -15.97 14.00 -13.39
N ASP A 832 -15.57 14.61 -12.28
CA ASP A 832 -16.02 15.92 -11.85
C ASP A 832 -15.13 17.03 -12.43
N LYS A 833 -15.61 18.27 -12.29
CA LYS A 833 -14.84 19.49 -12.53
C LYS A 833 -15.30 20.57 -11.56
N VAL A 834 -14.38 21.10 -10.77
CA VAL A 834 -14.67 22.15 -9.79
C VAL A 834 -14.62 23.51 -10.47
N PHE A 835 -15.67 24.31 -10.32
CA PHE A 835 -15.63 25.74 -10.59
C PHE A 835 -15.24 26.48 -9.31
N ASN A 836 -13.97 26.86 -9.19
CA ASN A 836 -13.46 27.55 -8.00
C ASN A 836 -13.45 29.07 -8.20
N VAL A 837 -14.51 29.68 -7.70
CA VAL A 837 -14.72 31.13 -7.66
C VAL A 837 -14.36 31.76 -6.31
N LEU A 838 -14.04 30.92 -5.31
CA LEU A 838 -13.76 31.37 -3.95
C LEU A 838 -12.28 31.76 -3.81
N PRO A 839 -11.95 32.92 -3.23
CA PRO A 839 -10.57 33.38 -3.22
C PRO A 839 -9.59 32.40 -2.56
N VAL A 840 -8.48 32.09 -3.24
CA VAL A 840 -7.45 31.14 -2.76
C VAL A 840 -6.61 31.68 -1.61
N PHE A 841 -6.81 32.92 -1.18
CA PHE A 841 -6.26 33.43 0.09
C PHE A 841 -7.16 33.13 1.31
N HIS A 842 -8.30 32.49 1.09
CA HIS A 842 -9.14 31.92 2.14
C HIS A 842 -9.06 30.39 2.12
N ALA A 843 -9.13 29.74 3.30
CA ALA A 843 -9.02 28.28 3.40
C ALA A 843 -10.06 27.52 2.57
N PHE A 844 -11.27 28.08 2.43
CA PHE A 844 -12.33 27.44 1.64
C PHE A 844 -11.98 27.44 0.14
N GLY A 845 -11.46 28.55 -0.39
CA GLY A 845 -10.99 28.63 -1.78
C GLY A 845 -9.67 27.89 -2.01
N LEU A 846 -8.77 27.88 -1.02
CA LEU A 846 -7.46 27.22 -1.10
C LEU A 846 -7.58 25.70 -0.95
N THR A 847 -8.00 25.21 0.21
CA THR A 847 -7.97 23.77 0.47
C THR A 847 -9.09 23.07 -0.27
N ALA A 848 -10.35 23.48 -0.07
CA ALA A 848 -11.48 22.79 -0.71
C ALA A 848 -11.56 23.11 -2.21
N GLY A 849 -11.35 24.38 -2.59
CA GLY A 849 -11.49 24.82 -3.98
C GLY A 849 -10.30 24.50 -4.90
N LEU A 850 -9.09 24.29 -4.36
CA LEU A 850 -7.88 24.10 -5.18
C LEU A 850 -7.08 22.84 -4.81
N VAL A 851 -6.68 22.67 -3.54
CA VAL A 851 -5.84 21.53 -3.13
C VAL A 851 -6.59 20.22 -3.27
N LEU A 852 -7.77 20.10 -2.64
CA LEU A 852 -8.64 18.93 -2.65
C LEU A 852 -8.90 18.40 -4.07
N PRO A 853 -9.38 19.20 -5.03
CA PRO A 853 -9.58 18.72 -6.39
C PRO A 853 -8.30 18.26 -7.08
N LEU A 854 -7.21 19.01 -6.96
CA LEU A 854 -5.96 18.66 -7.63
C LEU A 854 -5.34 17.37 -7.09
N VAL A 855 -5.43 17.09 -5.79
CA VAL A 855 -4.90 15.82 -5.25
C VAL A 855 -5.85 14.65 -5.46
N SER A 856 -7.15 14.90 -5.68
CA SER A 856 -8.15 13.88 -6.00
C SER A 856 -8.32 13.61 -7.51
N GLY A 857 -7.48 14.20 -8.37
CA GLY A 857 -7.56 13.98 -9.81
C GLY A 857 -8.67 14.76 -10.53
N VAL A 858 -9.27 15.76 -9.86
CA VAL A 858 -10.39 16.55 -10.36
C VAL A 858 -9.88 17.86 -10.98
N PRO A 859 -10.18 18.13 -12.27
CA PRO A 859 -9.83 19.41 -12.89
C PRO A 859 -10.50 20.60 -12.20
N VAL A 860 -9.77 21.70 -12.06
CA VAL A 860 -10.27 22.95 -11.47
C VAL A 860 -10.34 24.04 -12.54
N TYR A 861 -11.50 24.69 -12.63
CA TYR A 861 -11.67 25.93 -13.38
C TYR A 861 -11.60 27.12 -12.41
N LEU A 862 -10.60 27.98 -12.56
CA LEU A 862 -10.38 29.14 -11.69
C LEU A 862 -11.01 30.40 -12.30
N TYR A 863 -11.74 31.14 -11.47
CA TYR A 863 -12.28 32.44 -11.84
C TYR A 863 -12.01 33.51 -10.77
N PRO A 864 -11.49 34.71 -11.12
CA PRO A 864 -11.00 35.71 -10.17
C PRO A 864 -12.00 36.28 -9.16
N SER A 865 -13.29 36.37 -9.50
CA SER A 865 -14.26 37.12 -8.70
C SER A 865 -15.61 36.41 -8.57
N PRO A 866 -16.09 36.14 -7.34
CA PRO A 866 -17.43 35.59 -7.10
C PRO A 866 -18.55 36.63 -7.25
N LEU A 867 -18.20 37.91 -7.39
CA LEU A 867 -19.18 39.00 -7.48
C LEU A 867 -19.73 39.20 -8.90
N HIS A 868 -19.17 38.50 -9.90
CA HIS A 868 -19.62 38.61 -11.29
C HIS A 868 -20.84 37.71 -11.54
N TYR A 869 -21.98 38.06 -10.93
CA TYR A 869 -23.16 37.20 -10.87
C TYR A 869 -23.75 36.78 -12.22
N ARG A 870 -23.55 37.58 -13.29
CA ARG A 870 -24.00 37.25 -14.65
C ARG A 870 -23.02 36.33 -15.40
N ILE A 871 -21.72 36.53 -15.19
CA ILE A 871 -20.67 35.81 -15.94
C ILE A 871 -20.46 34.40 -15.38
N VAL A 872 -20.53 34.23 -14.05
CA VAL A 872 -20.24 32.94 -13.41
C VAL A 872 -21.17 31.81 -13.89
N PRO A 873 -22.51 31.99 -13.94
CA PRO A 873 -23.40 30.96 -14.49
C PRO A 873 -23.07 30.57 -15.94
N GLU A 874 -22.83 31.55 -16.81
CA GLU A 874 -22.45 31.31 -18.21
C GLU A 874 -21.12 30.54 -18.33
N LEU A 875 -20.13 30.85 -17.49
CA LEU A 875 -18.86 30.12 -17.46
C LEU A 875 -19.02 28.72 -16.87
N ILE A 876 -19.90 28.50 -15.90
CA ILE A 876 -20.23 27.15 -15.41
C ILE A 876 -20.81 26.33 -16.57
N TYR A 877 -21.74 26.90 -17.32
CA TYR A 877 -22.33 26.28 -18.51
C TYR A 877 -21.26 25.95 -19.57
N GLY A 878 -20.47 26.93 -19.97
CA GLY A 878 -19.43 26.76 -21.00
C GLY A 878 -18.31 25.80 -20.59
N SER A 879 -17.93 25.81 -19.31
CA SER A 879 -16.88 24.93 -18.78
C SER A 879 -17.36 23.51 -18.46
N ASN A 880 -18.69 23.27 -18.45
CA ASN A 880 -19.35 22.06 -17.95
C ASN A 880 -18.84 21.64 -16.57
N SER A 881 -18.71 22.60 -15.67
CA SER A 881 -18.31 22.31 -14.29
C SER A 881 -19.41 21.55 -13.57
N THR A 882 -19.04 20.59 -12.72
CA THR A 882 -19.98 19.70 -12.00
C THR A 882 -20.07 20.02 -10.52
N VAL A 883 -19.13 20.80 -9.98
CA VAL A 883 -19.08 21.16 -8.57
C VAL A 883 -18.90 22.67 -8.42
N LEU A 884 -19.73 23.28 -7.58
CA LEU A 884 -19.65 24.69 -7.20
C LEU A 884 -19.59 24.81 -5.67
N PHE A 885 -18.64 25.62 -5.21
CA PHE A 885 -18.55 26.05 -3.81
C PHE A 885 -18.95 27.51 -3.70
N GLY A 886 -19.73 27.85 -2.68
CA GLY A 886 -20.27 29.20 -2.51
C GLY A 886 -20.69 29.52 -1.08
N THR A 887 -21.20 30.73 -0.91
CA THR A 887 -21.91 31.17 0.28
C THR A 887 -23.36 31.49 -0.11
N ASP A 888 -24.29 31.60 0.84
CA ASP A 888 -25.69 31.98 0.57
C ASP A 888 -25.81 33.24 -0.31
N THR A 889 -25.01 34.25 -0.01
CA THR A 889 -24.91 35.53 -0.73
C THR A 889 -24.57 35.32 -2.20
N PHE A 890 -23.52 34.54 -2.49
CA PHE A 890 -23.11 34.28 -3.86
C PHE A 890 -24.14 33.43 -4.60
N LEU A 891 -24.65 32.38 -3.95
CA LEU A 891 -25.64 31.49 -4.54
C LEU A 891 -26.96 32.22 -4.83
N THR A 892 -27.36 33.17 -3.98
CA THR A 892 -28.52 34.05 -4.22
C THR A 892 -28.26 34.97 -5.42
N GLY A 893 -27.09 35.59 -5.49
CA GLY A 893 -26.69 36.43 -6.63
C GLY A 893 -26.73 35.67 -7.95
N TYR A 894 -26.15 34.47 -8.00
CA TYR A 894 -26.21 33.60 -9.17
C TYR A 894 -27.63 33.17 -9.51
N ALA A 895 -28.45 32.80 -8.52
CA ALA A 895 -29.83 32.39 -8.76
C ALA A 895 -30.69 33.50 -9.39
N ARG A 896 -30.45 34.76 -9.01
CA ARG A 896 -31.13 35.93 -9.59
C ARG A 896 -30.72 36.16 -11.05
N ALA A 897 -29.45 35.97 -11.39
CA ALA A 897 -28.91 36.29 -12.71
C ALA A 897 -28.98 35.13 -13.72
N ALA A 898 -28.84 33.89 -13.28
CA ALA A 898 -28.72 32.73 -14.14
C ALA A 898 -30.03 32.37 -14.86
N HIS A 899 -29.93 31.91 -16.10
CA HIS A 899 -30.99 31.16 -16.76
C HIS A 899 -31.13 29.78 -16.10
N SER A 900 -32.35 29.20 -16.10
CA SER A 900 -32.64 27.91 -15.45
C SER A 900 -31.78 26.75 -15.95
N TYR A 901 -31.21 26.88 -17.16
CA TYR A 901 -30.38 25.86 -17.79
C TYR A 901 -28.86 26.05 -17.59
N ASP A 902 -28.38 27.21 -17.13
CA ASP A 902 -26.94 27.52 -17.05
C ASP A 902 -26.20 26.56 -16.11
N LEU A 903 -26.91 26.05 -15.10
CA LEU A 903 -26.33 25.25 -14.02
C LEU A 903 -26.56 23.74 -14.20
N ARG A 904 -27.02 23.29 -15.38
CA ARG A 904 -27.44 21.90 -15.64
C ARG A 904 -26.37 20.84 -15.37
N SER A 905 -25.09 21.19 -15.48
CA SER A 905 -23.99 20.23 -15.29
C SER A 905 -23.62 20.03 -13.83
N LEU A 906 -24.06 20.93 -12.94
CA LEU A 906 -23.76 20.84 -11.52
C LEU A 906 -24.46 19.62 -10.92
N ARG A 907 -23.68 18.83 -10.18
CA ARG A 907 -24.14 17.75 -9.32
C ARG A 907 -23.99 18.11 -7.85
N TYR A 908 -22.95 18.89 -7.52
CA TYR A 908 -22.67 19.36 -6.17
C TYR A 908 -22.68 20.88 -6.07
N VAL A 909 -23.51 21.38 -5.16
CA VAL A 909 -23.53 22.78 -4.73
C VAL A 909 -23.31 22.77 -3.23
N VAL A 910 -22.10 23.10 -2.78
CA VAL A 910 -21.76 23.12 -1.35
C VAL A 910 -21.67 24.57 -0.89
N ALA A 911 -22.46 24.89 0.14
CA ALA A 911 -22.47 26.20 0.76
C ALA A 911 -21.80 26.14 2.13
N GLY A 912 -21.03 27.17 2.46
CA GLY A 912 -20.40 27.31 3.77
C GLY A 912 -20.09 28.76 4.09
N ALA A 913 -19.40 28.98 5.21
CA ALA A 913 -19.02 30.29 5.77
C ALA A 913 -20.18 31.21 6.21
N GLU A 914 -21.43 30.90 5.86
CA GLU A 914 -22.66 31.51 6.38
C GLU A 914 -23.83 30.53 6.27
N ALA A 915 -24.86 30.75 7.08
CA ALA A 915 -26.08 29.94 7.03
C ALA A 915 -26.84 30.20 5.73
N VAL A 916 -27.35 29.13 5.11
CA VAL A 916 -28.12 29.22 3.87
C VAL A 916 -29.58 29.50 4.17
N LYS A 917 -30.12 30.57 3.58
CA LYS A 917 -31.52 30.95 3.75
C LYS A 917 -32.45 29.94 3.08
N GLU A 918 -33.62 29.74 3.68
CA GLU A 918 -34.64 28.85 3.12
C GLU A 918 -35.07 29.29 1.71
N THR A 919 -35.18 30.60 1.48
CA THR A 919 -35.50 31.17 0.16
C THR A 919 -34.47 30.76 -0.90
N THR A 920 -33.17 30.89 -0.60
CA THR A 920 -32.09 30.46 -1.49
C THR A 920 -32.20 28.98 -1.82
N ARG A 921 -32.44 28.13 -0.82
CA ARG A 921 -32.62 26.68 -1.03
C ARG A 921 -33.79 26.37 -1.94
N LYS A 922 -34.95 26.99 -1.65
CA LYS A 922 -36.17 26.80 -2.42
C LYS A 922 -35.96 27.20 -3.87
N THR A 923 -35.39 28.39 -4.11
CA THR A 923 -35.07 28.85 -5.47
C THR A 923 -34.14 27.89 -6.20
N TRP A 924 -33.07 27.41 -5.55
CA TRP A 924 -32.14 26.48 -6.21
C TRP A 924 -32.77 25.11 -6.51
N ALA A 925 -33.61 24.61 -5.61
CA ALA A 925 -34.33 23.35 -5.80
C ALA A 925 -35.39 23.46 -6.90
N GLU A 926 -36.18 24.53 -6.94
CA GLU A 926 -37.27 24.71 -7.90
C GLU A 926 -36.79 25.17 -9.28
N LYS A 927 -35.89 26.16 -9.34
CA LYS A 927 -35.42 26.75 -10.60
C LYS A 927 -34.40 25.88 -11.34
N PHE A 928 -33.51 25.21 -10.61
CA PHE A 928 -32.39 24.45 -11.18
C PHE A 928 -32.45 22.94 -10.90
N GLY A 929 -33.34 22.47 -10.02
CA GLY A 929 -33.38 21.06 -9.61
C GLY A 929 -32.21 20.64 -8.70
N LEU A 930 -31.50 21.61 -8.11
CA LEU A 930 -30.26 21.36 -7.37
C LEU A 930 -30.43 21.58 -5.87
N ARG A 931 -29.93 20.62 -5.08
CA ARG A 931 -29.92 20.72 -3.62
C ARG A 931 -28.63 21.35 -3.14
N ILE A 932 -28.74 22.36 -2.27
CA ILE A 932 -27.59 22.97 -1.59
C ILE A 932 -27.22 22.12 -0.36
N LEU A 933 -25.97 21.65 -0.33
CA LEU A 933 -25.38 20.93 0.79
C LEU A 933 -24.64 21.92 1.69
N GLU A 934 -25.09 22.08 2.94
CA GLU A 934 -24.39 22.94 3.91
C GLU A 934 -23.18 22.22 4.52
N GLY A 935 -22.06 22.93 4.64
CA GLY A 935 -20.88 22.51 5.39
C GLY A 935 -20.42 23.59 6.36
N TYR A 936 -19.81 23.16 7.46
CA TYR A 936 -19.21 24.02 8.47
C TYR A 936 -17.71 23.83 8.49
N GLY A 937 -16.99 24.94 8.67
CA GLY A 937 -15.54 24.93 8.74
C GLY A 937 -14.95 26.24 9.24
N VAL A 938 -13.75 26.14 9.79
CA VAL A 938 -12.93 27.27 10.26
C VAL A 938 -11.53 27.11 9.69
N THR A 939 -10.83 28.22 9.42
CA THR A 939 -9.50 28.22 8.77
C THR A 939 -8.53 27.30 9.49
N GLU A 940 -8.60 27.32 10.82
CA GLU A 940 -7.82 26.58 11.79
C GLU A 940 -7.97 25.05 11.69
N CYS A 941 -9.00 24.58 10.99
CA CYS A 941 -9.28 23.15 10.76
C CYS A 941 -9.06 22.71 9.30
N GLY A 942 -8.47 23.58 8.47
CA GLY A 942 -8.02 23.19 7.13
C GLY A 942 -9.01 23.03 5.97
N PRO A 943 -10.25 23.58 5.87
CA PRO A 943 -11.13 24.16 6.88
C PRO A 943 -12.32 23.27 7.30
N VAL A 944 -12.68 22.22 6.56
CA VAL A 944 -14.00 21.57 6.70
C VAL A 944 -14.08 20.74 7.98
N VAL A 945 -15.11 20.94 8.80
CA VAL A 945 -15.33 20.22 10.07
C VAL A 945 -16.53 19.29 9.98
N ALA A 946 -17.64 19.78 9.42
CA ALA A 946 -18.87 19.02 9.22
C ALA A 946 -19.44 19.27 7.82
N LEU A 947 -20.10 18.25 7.26
CA LEU A 947 -20.65 18.33 5.90
C LEU A 947 -21.96 17.55 5.76
N ASN A 948 -22.98 18.19 5.18
CA ASN A 948 -24.13 17.48 4.63
C ASN A 948 -23.74 16.79 3.33
N THR A 949 -24.09 15.53 3.19
CA THR A 949 -23.81 14.74 1.98
C THR A 949 -25.11 14.33 1.31
N PRO A 950 -25.11 13.90 0.04
CA PRO A 950 -26.32 13.38 -0.60
C PRO A 950 -27.02 12.25 0.17
N MET A 951 -26.24 11.48 0.95
CA MET A 951 -26.70 10.35 1.75
C MET A 951 -27.15 10.77 3.15
N PHE A 952 -26.42 11.70 3.77
CA PHE A 952 -26.69 12.23 5.10
C PHE A 952 -26.89 13.74 5.00
N ASN A 953 -28.11 14.15 4.62
CA ASN A 953 -28.50 15.54 4.51
C ASN A 953 -29.67 15.82 5.47
N ARG A 954 -29.54 16.84 6.32
CA ARG A 954 -30.61 17.28 7.21
C ARG A 954 -30.69 18.80 7.22
N PHE A 955 -31.86 19.33 6.87
CA PHE A 955 -32.13 20.77 6.91
C PHE A 955 -31.98 21.32 8.33
N GLY A 956 -31.48 22.55 8.45
CA GLY A 956 -31.19 23.19 9.75
C GLY A 956 -29.93 22.67 10.44
N THR A 957 -29.12 21.86 9.75
CA THR A 957 -27.85 21.33 10.24
C THR A 957 -26.75 21.58 9.22
N VAL A 958 -25.50 21.59 9.68
CA VAL A 958 -24.31 21.66 8.81
C VAL A 958 -23.73 20.27 8.50
N GLY A 959 -24.55 19.24 8.71
CA GLY A 959 -24.19 17.85 8.48
C GLY A 959 -23.45 17.21 9.63
N ARG A 960 -22.68 16.16 9.32
CA ARG A 960 -22.00 15.34 10.33
C ARG A 960 -20.52 15.66 10.41
N ILE A 961 -19.94 15.56 11.60
CA ILE A 961 -18.49 15.68 11.84
C ILE A 961 -17.73 14.70 10.93
N LEU A 962 -16.65 15.19 10.31
CA LEU A 962 -15.75 14.42 9.47
C LEU A 962 -14.91 13.41 10.29
N PRO A 963 -14.46 12.29 9.67
CA PRO A 963 -13.68 11.27 10.40
C PRO A 963 -12.36 11.80 10.97
N GLY A 964 -11.87 11.22 12.06
CA GLY A 964 -10.62 11.64 12.70
C GLY A 964 -10.65 12.98 13.44
N ILE A 965 -11.83 13.61 13.57
CA ILE A 965 -12.01 14.80 14.40
C ILE A 965 -12.67 14.39 15.72
N GLU A 966 -12.00 14.72 16.82
CA GLU A 966 -12.55 14.64 18.17
C GLU A 966 -13.25 15.95 18.54
N THR A 967 -14.39 15.84 19.21
CA THR A 967 -15.21 16.98 19.64
C THR A 967 -15.33 17.01 21.15
N ARG A 968 -15.17 18.20 21.74
CA ARG A 968 -15.52 18.48 23.14
C ARG A 968 -16.50 19.64 23.16
N LEU A 969 -17.59 19.49 23.90
CA LEU A 969 -18.62 20.52 24.09
C LEU A 969 -18.55 21.02 25.53
N ASP A 970 -18.08 22.25 25.71
CA ASP A 970 -18.02 22.88 27.03
C ASP A 970 -19.38 23.56 27.32
N PRO A 971 -20.02 23.31 28.48
CA PRO A 971 -21.32 23.91 28.81
C PRO A 971 -21.28 25.44 28.77
N VAL A 972 -22.34 26.06 28.25
CA VAL A 972 -22.47 27.53 28.21
C VAL A 972 -23.65 27.95 29.10
N PRO A 973 -23.44 28.79 30.13
CA PRO A 973 -24.53 29.25 31.00
C PRO A 973 -25.68 29.89 30.21
N GLY A 974 -26.92 29.48 30.48
CA GLY A 974 -28.12 29.98 29.81
C GLY A 974 -28.47 29.29 28.48
N ILE A 975 -27.71 28.29 28.05
CA ILE A 975 -28.01 27.46 26.87
C ILE A 975 -28.12 26.00 27.32
N GLU A 976 -29.35 25.49 27.42
CA GLU A 976 -29.61 24.11 27.87
C GLU A 976 -29.26 23.07 26.78
N GLU A 977 -29.54 23.38 25.50
CA GLU A 977 -29.28 22.49 24.37
C GLU A 977 -28.07 22.95 23.53
N GLY A 978 -26.87 22.59 23.96
CA GLY A 978 -25.63 22.78 23.21
C GLY A 978 -24.44 23.19 24.07
N GLY A 979 -23.26 23.24 23.46
CA GLY A 979 -22.03 23.66 24.14
C GLY A 979 -21.06 24.35 23.19
N ARG A 980 -20.06 25.03 23.77
CA ARG A 980 -18.96 25.63 23.02
C ARG A 980 -18.07 24.54 22.45
N LEU A 981 -17.86 24.58 21.14
CA LEU A 981 -17.18 23.52 20.40
C LEU A 981 -15.65 23.69 20.46
N SER A 982 -14.99 22.71 21.03
CA SER A 982 -13.54 22.50 20.90
C SER A 982 -13.26 21.28 20.02
N LEU A 983 -12.26 21.38 19.15
CA LEU A 983 -11.90 20.36 18.17
C LEU A 983 -10.45 19.92 18.33
N ARG A 984 -10.18 18.62 18.17
CA ARG A 984 -8.84 18.06 18.07
C ARG A 984 -8.78 17.06 16.92
N GLY A 985 -7.68 17.03 16.18
CA GLY A 985 -7.52 16.13 15.05
C GLY A 985 -6.32 16.49 14.17
N PRO A 986 -6.01 15.68 13.15
CA PRO A 986 -4.87 15.90 12.27
C PRO A 986 -5.04 17.09 11.32
N ASN A 987 -6.27 17.62 11.19
CA ASN A 987 -6.59 18.80 10.39
C ASN A 987 -6.48 20.12 11.16
N ILE A 988 -6.13 20.10 12.46
CA ILE A 988 -5.94 21.30 13.27
C ILE A 988 -4.61 21.99 12.91
N MET A 989 -4.63 23.32 12.81
CA MET A 989 -3.47 24.16 12.52
C MET A 989 -2.29 23.93 13.47
N LEU A 990 -1.09 24.32 13.04
CA LEU A 990 0.09 24.32 13.91
C LEU A 990 0.02 25.42 14.98
N GLY A 991 -0.62 26.55 14.68
CA GLY A 991 -0.75 27.67 15.60
C GLY A 991 -1.00 29.01 14.91
N TYR A 992 -1.19 30.05 15.72
CA TYR A 992 -1.33 31.42 15.25
C TYR A 992 0.02 32.16 15.19
N LEU A 993 0.13 33.08 14.24
CA LEU A 993 1.16 34.12 14.16
C LEU A 993 0.49 35.47 14.41
N ARG A 994 1.08 36.28 15.27
CA ARG A 994 0.51 37.53 15.77
C ARG A 994 1.46 38.70 15.55
N ALA A 995 0.91 39.88 15.27
CA ALA A 995 1.71 41.08 15.04
C ALA A 995 2.41 41.57 16.32
N GLU A 996 1.84 41.25 17.48
CA GLU A 996 2.39 41.57 18.81
C GLU A 996 3.62 40.72 19.14
N LYS A 997 3.71 39.51 18.58
CA LYS A 997 4.85 38.58 18.68
C LYS A 997 5.22 38.03 17.29
N PRO A 998 5.82 38.85 16.42
CA PRO A 998 6.16 38.47 15.05
C PRO A 998 6.95 37.17 14.99
N GLY A 999 6.59 36.28 14.05
CA GLY A 999 7.32 35.04 13.79
C GLY A 999 7.13 33.91 14.82
N VAL A 1000 6.67 34.22 16.03
CA VAL A 1000 6.46 33.25 17.12
C VAL A 1000 5.13 32.53 16.93
N LEU A 1001 5.19 31.20 16.82
CA LEU A 1001 4.02 30.34 16.65
C LEU A 1001 3.35 30.06 18.00
N GLU A 1002 2.05 30.33 18.08
CA GLU A 1002 1.20 30.07 19.25
C GLU A 1002 0.30 28.85 18.99
N PRO A 1003 0.71 27.62 19.40
CA PRO A 1003 -0.07 26.42 19.16
C PRO A 1003 -1.35 26.37 20.04
N PRO A 1004 -2.39 25.62 19.61
CA PRO A 1004 -3.55 25.37 20.46
C PRO A 1004 -3.17 24.63 21.75
N PRO A 1005 -3.68 25.05 22.93
CA PRO A 1005 -3.43 24.36 24.20
C PRO A 1005 -3.86 22.89 24.14
N GLU A 1006 -2.96 21.97 24.50
CA GLU A 1006 -3.21 20.51 24.48
C GLU A 1006 -3.70 19.96 23.12
N GLY A 1007 -3.49 20.70 22.03
CA GLY A 1007 -3.97 20.37 20.69
C GLY A 1007 -5.48 20.60 20.48
N TRP A 1008 -6.19 21.19 21.45
CA TRP A 1008 -7.61 21.54 21.32
C TRP A 1008 -7.76 22.96 20.77
N HIS A 1009 -8.43 23.09 19.64
CA HIS A 1009 -8.82 24.37 19.07
C HIS A 1009 -10.27 24.71 19.46
N ASP A 1010 -10.43 25.79 20.22
CA ASP A 1010 -11.73 26.41 20.51
C ASP A 1010 -12.20 27.20 19.29
N THR A 1011 -13.31 26.79 18.69
CA THR A 1011 -13.84 27.43 17.47
C THR A 1011 -14.55 28.75 17.77
N GLY A 1012 -14.91 29.00 19.05
CA GLY A 1012 -15.75 30.11 19.46
C GLY A 1012 -17.23 29.99 19.05
N ASP A 1013 -17.62 28.87 18.42
CA ASP A 1013 -19.00 28.58 18.00
C ASP A 1013 -19.69 27.67 19.02
N ILE A 1014 -20.99 27.89 19.22
CA ILE A 1014 -21.85 27.09 20.09
C ILE A 1014 -22.68 26.17 19.20
N VAL A 1015 -22.63 24.87 19.47
CA VAL A 1015 -23.30 23.86 18.66
C VAL A 1015 -24.05 22.84 19.51
N ALA A 1016 -25.05 22.22 18.91
CA ALA A 1016 -25.65 20.99 19.41
C ALA A 1016 -25.31 19.84 18.44
N ILE A 1017 -25.01 18.66 18.98
CA ILE A 1017 -24.74 17.44 18.21
C ILE A 1017 -25.79 16.40 18.60
N ASP A 1018 -26.57 15.93 17.61
CA ASP A 1018 -27.63 14.93 17.87
C ASP A 1018 -27.09 13.49 17.92
N THR A 1019 -27.96 12.53 18.25
CA THR A 1019 -27.62 11.10 18.37
C THR A 1019 -27.18 10.46 17.04
N MET A 1020 -27.49 11.07 15.90
CA MET A 1020 -27.04 10.64 14.57
C MET A 1020 -25.76 11.36 14.14
N GLY A 1021 -25.24 12.28 14.98
CA GLY A 1021 -24.03 13.05 14.79
C GLY A 1021 -24.21 14.27 13.88
N PHE A 1022 -25.44 14.73 13.62
CA PHE A 1022 -25.66 16.00 12.92
C PHE A 1022 -25.40 17.18 13.85
N VAL A 1023 -24.75 18.20 13.30
CA VAL A 1023 -24.35 19.40 14.01
C VAL A 1023 -25.28 20.55 13.64
N THR A 1024 -25.85 21.22 14.64
CA THR A 1024 -26.61 22.46 14.48
C THR A 1024 -25.85 23.60 15.12
N ILE A 1025 -25.56 24.65 14.36
CA ILE A 1025 -24.92 25.87 14.86
C ILE A 1025 -25.99 26.71 15.54
N LYS A 1026 -25.79 27.01 16.83
CA LYS A 1026 -26.70 27.86 17.63
C LYS A 1026 -26.28 29.33 17.61
N GLY A 1027 -24.99 29.61 17.39
CA GLY A 1027 -24.44 30.95 17.25
C GLY A 1027 -22.96 31.01 17.61
N ARG A 1028 -22.37 32.22 17.58
CA ARG A 1028 -21.01 32.48 18.08
C ARG A 1028 -21.06 32.96 19.51
N ALA A 1029 -20.18 32.47 20.39
CA ALA A 1029 -20.16 32.87 21.80
C ALA A 1029 -20.05 34.39 22.00
N LYS A 1030 -19.26 35.08 21.16
CA LYS A 1030 -19.12 36.56 21.18
C LYS A 1030 -20.30 37.32 20.58
N ARG A 1031 -21.24 36.63 19.95
CA ARG A 1031 -22.48 37.16 19.34
C ARG A 1031 -23.69 36.87 20.24
N PHE A 1032 -23.45 36.65 21.53
CA PHE A 1032 -24.46 36.69 22.57
C PHE A 1032 -24.21 37.91 23.43
N ALA A 1033 -25.27 38.66 23.69
CA ALA A 1033 -25.27 39.70 24.72
C ALA A 1033 -25.69 39.08 26.05
N LYS A 1034 -25.05 39.49 27.13
CA LYS A 1034 -25.42 39.09 28.49
C LYS A 1034 -26.26 40.20 29.12
N ILE A 1035 -27.58 40.05 29.05
CA ILE A 1035 -28.54 41.06 29.49
C ILE A 1035 -29.28 40.52 30.71
N ALA A 1036 -29.14 41.19 31.85
CA ALA A 1036 -29.73 40.79 33.12
C ALA A 1036 -29.41 39.33 33.54
N GLY A 1037 -28.24 38.82 33.13
CA GLY A 1037 -27.80 37.46 33.43
C GLY A 1037 -28.20 36.41 32.38
N GLU A 1038 -29.09 36.73 31.44
CA GLU A 1038 -29.49 35.85 30.34
C GLU A 1038 -28.63 36.08 29.08
N MET A 1039 -28.32 34.99 28.36
CA MET A 1039 -27.57 35.04 27.12
C MET A 1039 -28.52 35.19 25.93
N VAL A 1040 -28.51 36.37 25.30
CA VAL A 1040 -29.39 36.71 24.18
C VAL A 1040 -28.62 36.65 22.86
N SER A 1041 -29.09 35.83 21.92
CA SER A 1041 -28.47 35.69 20.59
C SER A 1041 -28.72 36.92 19.71
N LEU A 1042 -27.67 37.66 19.38
CA LEU A 1042 -27.71 38.78 18.44
C LEU A 1042 -28.15 38.32 17.04
N ALA A 1043 -27.76 37.10 16.64
CA ALA A 1043 -28.11 36.56 15.32
C ALA A 1043 -29.60 36.19 15.24
N GLY A 1044 -30.18 35.69 16.34
CA GLY A 1044 -31.62 35.42 16.43
C GLY A 1044 -32.45 36.69 16.23
N ILE A 1045 -31.99 37.81 16.80
CA ILE A 1045 -32.64 39.11 16.66
C ILE A 1045 -32.57 39.62 15.21
N GLU A 1046 -31.42 39.46 14.56
CA GLU A 1046 -31.26 39.78 13.13
C GLU A 1046 -32.13 38.89 12.23
N THR A 1047 -32.32 37.62 12.58
CA THR A 1047 -33.21 36.71 11.82
C THR A 1047 -34.66 37.17 11.92
N LEU A 1048 -35.13 37.49 13.13
CA LEU A 1048 -36.47 38.06 13.31
C LEU A 1048 -36.63 39.40 12.58
N ALA A 1049 -35.59 40.23 12.55
CA ALA A 1049 -35.59 41.50 11.80
C ALA A 1049 -35.67 41.27 10.29
N ALA A 1050 -34.95 40.27 9.78
CA ALA A 1050 -34.97 39.90 8.37
C ALA A 1050 -36.31 39.28 7.93
N GLU A 1051 -37.03 38.62 8.85
CA GLU A 1051 -38.39 38.15 8.61
C GLU A 1051 -39.42 39.29 8.60
N LEU A 1052 -39.28 40.25 9.53
CA LEU A 1052 -40.18 41.40 9.62
C LEU A 1052 -39.97 42.41 8.48
N TRP A 1053 -38.70 42.65 8.10
CA TRP A 1053 -38.31 43.55 7.03
C TRP A 1053 -37.50 42.81 5.96
N PRO A 1054 -38.17 42.02 5.09
CA PRO A 1054 -37.51 41.31 4.00
C PRO A 1054 -36.74 42.26 3.08
N ASP A 1055 -35.59 41.80 2.58
CA ASP A 1055 -34.70 42.54 1.67
C ASP A 1055 -34.15 43.88 2.20
N ARG A 1056 -34.33 44.16 3.50
CA ARG A 1056 -33.74 45.31 4.20
C ARG A 1056 -32.68 44.81 5.18
N PRO A 1057 -31.38 44.94 4.85
CA PRO A 1057 -30.29 44.61 5.75
C PRO A 1057 -30.52 45.18 7.14
N SER A 1058 -30.31 44.36 8.15
CA SER A 1058 -30.43 44.71 9.57
C SER A 1058 -29.25 44.11 10.34
N ALA A 1059 -28.74 44.83 11.32
CA ALA A 1059 -27.60 44.42 12.14
C ALA A 1059 -27.83 44.84 13.59
N VAL A 1060 -27.54 43.97 14.55
CA VAL A 1060 -27.66 44.30 15.97
C VAL A 1060 -26.30 44.32 16.65
N ALA A 1061 -26.12 45.27 17.56
CA ALA A 1061 -24.95 45.34 18.43
C ALA A 1061 -25.39 45.47 19.90
N ALA A 1062 -24.58 44.87 20.77
CA ALA A 1062 -24.71 45.05 22.21
C ALA A 1062 -23.83 46.21 22.67
N VAL A 1063 -24.36 47.03 23.57
CA VAL A 1063 -23.64 48.13 24.21
C VAL A 1063 -23.79 48.03 25.72
N PRO A 1064 -22.83 48.53 26.51
CA PRO A 1064 -22.93 48.52 27.97
C PRO A 1064 -24.19 49.23 28.47
N ASP A 1065 -24.86 48.65 29.47
CA ASP A 1065 -26.02 49.23 30.16
C ASP A 1065 -25.81 49.16 31.69
N PRO A 1066 -25.91 50.28 32.43
CA PRO A 1066 -25.65 50.31 33.87
C PRO A 1066 -26.58 49.43 34.72
N ARG A 1067 -27.78 49.09 34.23
CA ARG A 1067 -28.79 48.33 34.98
C ARG A 1067 -28.82 46.86 34.59
N LYS A 1068 -28.68 46.58 33.29
CA LYS A 1068 -28.81 45.22 32.73
C LYS A 1068 -27.47 44.58 32.35
N GLY A 1069 -26.35 45.28 32.55
CA GLY A 1069 -25.03 44.89 32.07
C GLY A 1069 -24.84 45.28 30.61
N GLU A 1070 -25.70 44.79 29.73
CA GLU A 1070 -25.75 45.16 28.31
C GLU A 1070 -27.18 45.50 27.86
N ARG A 1071 -27.30 46.29 26.80
CA ARG A 1071 -28.55 46.52 26.05
C ARG A 1071 -28.28 46.43 24.55
N LEU A 1072 -29.33 46.27 23.76
CA LEU A 1072 -29.22 46.03 22.32
C LEU A 1072 -29.71 47.22 21.49
N ILE A 1073 -28.98 47.51 20.41
CA ILE A 1073 -29.38 48.49 19.39
C ILE A 1073 -29.44 47.76 18.04
N LEU A 1074 -30.62 47.79 17.40
CA LEU A 1074 -30.85 47.20 16.08
C LEU A 1074 -30.79 48.30 15.02
N PHE A 1075 -29.85 48.20 14.09
CA PHE A 1075 -29.75 49.06 12.92
C PHE A 1075 -30.42 48.39 11.72
N THR A 1076 -31.16 49.16 10.90
CA THR A 1076 -31.85 48.62 9.72
C THR A 1076 -31.96 49.65 8.59
N GLN A 1077 -32.01 49.19 7.33
CA GLN A 1077 -32.31 50.04 6.17
C GLN A 1077 -33.82 50.13 5.86
N ALA A 1078 -34.68 49.58 6.71
CA ALA A 1078 -36.12 49.72 6.59
C ALA A 1078 -36.54 51.12 7.08
N LYS A 1079 -36.99 51.98 6.15
CA LYS A 1079 -37.29 53.40 6.42
C LYS A 1079 -38.38 53.63 7.47
N ASP A 1080 -39.36 52.72 7.53
CA ASP A 1080 -40.50 52.81 8.45
C ASP A 1080 -40.34 51.90 9.69
N ALA A 1081 -39.10 51.44 9.96
CA ALA A 1081 -38.85 50.55 11.07
C ALA A 1081 -39.03 51.25 12.41
N THR A 1082 -39.86 50.67 13.27
CA THR A 1082 -40.04 51.12 14.65
C THR A 1082 -39.77 49.99 15.63
N ARG A 1083 -39.32 50.35 16.83
CA ARG A 1083 -39.15 49.40 17.94
C ARG A 1083 -40.45 48.69 18.29
N ALA A 1084 -41.58 49.39 18.27
CA ALA A 1084 -42.89 48.82 18.56
C ALA A 1084 -43.29 47.73 17.56
N ALA A 1085 -43.07 47.98 16.25
CA ALA A 1085 -43.31 46.99 15.21
C ALA A 1085 -42.45 45.74 15.39
N TYR A 1086 -41.14 45.92 15.67
CA TYR A 1086 -40.24 44.81 15.96
C TYR A 1086 -40.68 44.02 17.20
N GLN A 1087 -40.96 44.71 18.29
CA GLN A 1087 -41.35 44.10 19.56
C GLN A 1087 -42.64 43.26 19.41
N SER A 1088 -43.66 43.80 18.74
CA SER A 1088 -44.92 43.08 18.50
C SER A 1088 -44.69 41.81 17.67
N PHE A 1089 -43.89 41.91 16.61
CA PHE A 1089 -43.58 40.77 15.74
C PHE A 1089 -42.75 39.70 16.47
N ALA A 1090 -41.69 40.10 17.16
CA ALA A 1090 -40.78 39.20 17.86
C ALA A 1090 -41.49 38.46 19.00
N LYS A 1091 -42.33 39.15 19.80
CA LYS A 1091 -43.16 38.50 20.83
C LYS A 1091 -44.17 37.52 20.24
N GLY A 1092 -44.78 37.85 19.10
CA GLY A 1092 -45.66 36.94 18.35
C GLY A 1092 -44.96 35.66 17.86
N ARG A 1093 -43.62 35.65 17.80
CA ARG A 1093 -42.78 34.48 17.49
C ARG A 1093 -42.11 33.85 18.72
N GLY A 1094 -42.55 34.23 19.93
CA GLY A 1094 -42.08 33.65 21.19
C GLY A 1094 -40.75 34.21 21.70
N ALA A 1095 -40.28 35.36 21.21
CA ALA A 1095 -39.08 35.99 21.76
C ALA A 1095 -39.30 36.51 23.20
N SER A 1096 -38.32 36.30 24.08
CA SER A 1096 -38.36 36.82 25.45
C SER A 1096 -38.23 38.34 25.50
N ASP A 1097 -38.70 38.98 26.58
CA ASP A 1097 -38.61 40.44 26.75
C ASP A 1097 -37.15 40.94 26.76
N VAL A 1098 -36.22 40.10 27.21
CA VAL A 1098 -34.78 40.38 27.24
C VAL A 1098 -34.18 40.41 25.83
N ALA A 1099 -34.79 39.71 24.86
CA ALA A 1099 -34.35 39.66 23.48
C ALA A 1099 -34.84 40.85 22.62
N ILE A 1100 -35.66 41.75 23.16
CA ILE A 1100 -36.17 42.91 22.43
C ILE A 1100 -35.12 44.04 22.45
N PRO A 1101 -34.69 44.56 21.28
CA PRO A 1101 -33.79 45.71 21.21
C PRO A 1101 -34.29 46.90 22.02
N ALA A 1102 -33.38 47.55 22.74
CA ALA A 1102 -33.68 48.79 23.46
C ALA A 1102 -33.96 49.93 22.49
N GLU A 1103 -33.32 49.92 21.31
CA GLU A 1103 -33.49 50.92 20.25
C GLU A 1103 -33.50 50.23 18.88
N VAL A 1104 -34.29 50.78 17.94
CA VAL A 1104 -34.24 50.45 16.52
C VAL A 1104 -33.90 51.73 15.77
N VAL A 1105 -32.80 51.71 15.01
CA VAL A 1105 -32.23 52.87 14.32
C VAL A 1105 -32.25 52.62 12.82
N VAL A 1106 -32.80 53.57 12.07
CA VAL A 1106 -32.80 53.53 10.61
C VAL A 1106 -31.49 54.13 10.08
N LEU A 1107 -30.76 53.38 9.25
CA LEU A 1107 -29.57 53.85 8.55
C LEU A 1107 -29.80 53.90 7.03
N GLU A 1108 -29.16 54.85 6.36
CA GLU A 1108 -29.16 54.89 4.88
C GLU A 1108 -28.41 53.69 4.29
N ALA A 1109 -27.25 53.35 4.87
CA ALA A 1109 -26.43 52.20 4.49
C ALA A 1109 -25.91 51.45 5.72
N ILE A 1110 -26.07 50.12 5.75
CA ILE A 1110 -25.37 49.29 6.75
C ILE A 1110 -23.92 49.09 6.29
N PRO A 1111 -22.92 49.22 7.18
CA PRO A 1111 -21.53 48.92 6.85
C PRO A 1111 -21.33 47.48 6.36
N MET A 1112 -20.60 47.30 5.26
CA MET A 1112 -20.34 45.99 4.63
C MET A 1112 -18.85 45.82 4.30
N LEU A 1113 -18.33 44.61 4.44
CA LEU A 1113 -17.00 44.19 4.02
C LEU A 1113 -16.95 44.00 2.48
N GLY A 1114 -15.74 44.03 1.89
CA GLY A 1114 -15.54 43.77 0.45
C GLY A 1114 -15.96 42.36 -0.02
N THR A 1115 -16.29 41.46 0.91
CA THR A 1115 -16.86 40.13 0.66
C THR A 1115 -18.39 40.13 0.57
N GLY A 1116 -19.05 41.26 0.84
CA GLY A 1116 -20.51 41.38 0.87
C GLY A 1116 -21.16 41.00 2.20
N LYS A 1117 -20.39 40.82 3.28
CA LYS A 1117 -20.91 40.59 4.64
C LYS A 1117 -21.03 41.89 5.44
N ILE A 1118 -21.93 41.95 6.42
CA ILE A 1118 -22.01 43.09 7.36
C ILE A 1118 -20.68 43.26 8.09
N ASP A 1119 -20.16 44.48 8.10
CA ASP A 1119 -18.98 44.85 8.89
C ASP A 1119 -19.41 45.07 10.35
N GLN A 1120 -19.34 43.98 11.12
CA GLN A 1120 -19.74 43.94 12.52
C GLN A 1120 -18.89 44.87 13.41
N VAL A 1121 -17.63 45.12 13.04
CA VAL A 1121 -16.74 46.01 13.79
C VAL A 1121 -17.20 47.45 13.60
N ALA A 1122 -17.49 47.84 12.36
CA ALA A 1122 -18.06 49.15 12.06
C ALA A 1122 -19.45 49.34 12.70
N VAL A 1123 -20.32 48.33 12.66
CA VAL A 1123 -21.64 48.39 13.32
C VAL A 1123 -21.51 48.51 14.83
N THR A 1124 -20.59 47.77 15.46
CA THR A 1124 -20.34 47.88 16.92
C THR A 1124 -19.80 49.27 17.27
N LYS A 1125 -18.93 49.83 16.43
CA LYS A 1125 -18.42 51.20 16.61
C LYS A 1125 -19.55 52.23 16.56
N LEU A 1126 -20.44 52.13 15.56
CA LEU A 1126 -21.63 52.97 15.45
C LEU A 1126 -22.53 52.84 16.69
N ALA A 1127 -22.72 51.62 17.19
CA ALA A 1127 -23.51 51.39 18.40
C ALA A 1127 -22.89 52.05 19.64
N LEU A 1128 -21.57 51.97 19.79
CA LEU A 1128 -20.84 52.59 20.90
C LEU A 1128 -20.84 54.12 20.81
N GLU A 1129 -20.70 54.68 19.60
CA GLU A 1129 -20.84 56.13 19.36
C GLU A 1129 -22.26 56.60 19.70
N ARG A 1130 -23.28 55.88 19.22
CA ARG A 1130 -24.69 56.13 19.52
C ARG A 1130 -24.99 56.04 21.02
N ALA A 1131 -24.44 55.04 21.70
CA ALA A 1131 -24.63 54.87 23.14
C ALA A 1131 -24.00 56.02 23.94
N LYS A 1132 -22.87 56.58 23.46
CA LYS A 1132 -22.26 57.78 24.07
C LYS A 1132 -23.10 59.03 23.84
N GLU A 1133 -23.65 59.21 22.65
CA GLU A 1133 -24.56 60.32 22.35
C GLU A 1133 -25.83 60.27 23.20
N SER A 1134 -26.44 59.09 23.36
CA SER A 1134 -27.60 58.86 24.22
C SER A 1134 -27.32 58.91 25.72
N ALA A 1135 -26.05 58.91 26.13
CA ALA A 1135 -25.65 59.10 27.53
C ALA A 1135 -25.24 60.56 27.83
N ALA A 1136 -24.99 61.36 26.78
CA ALA A 1136 -24.67 62.78 26.86
C ALA A 1136 -25.90 63.69 26.67
N ALA A 1137 -26.98 63.15 26.09
CA ALA A 1137 -28.32 63.73 26.05
C ALA A 1137 -29.17 63.20 27.22
#